data_AF-A0A6G0XUY4-F1
#
_entry.id   AF-A0A6G0XUY4-F1
#
_cell.length_a   1.000
_cell.length_b   1.000
_cell.length_c   1.000
_cell.angle_alpha   90.00
_cell.angle_beta   90.00
_cell.angle_gamma   90.00
#
_symmetry.space_group_name_H-M   'P 1'
#
loop_
_entity.id
_entity.type
_entity.pdbx_description
1 polymer ?
#
loop_
_entity_poly.entity_id
_entity_poly.type
_entity_poly.pdbx_seq_one_letter_code
_entity_poly.pdbx_strand_id
1 'polypeptide(L)'
;MAEDTQLLGGGRTLRPQPRASSLWSIFPTIVVSTFFTVVIGRYFLIDIYRPTFPTYVPNYMVPHPDTSNCTLLWFDQRVDHFTTLNTTYKQRYYVYDKFWSRKSNGHEKDGPIFFYVGNEGDVTLYVNHTGLMWENAQEFGALIVFAEHRYYGRSMPFGDKYKDHLQYLTHEQALADYAFLLRSLQKQYGVDVPVIAFGGSYGGMLATWLRIKYPTTILGAIAASAPIFNNPFGYGDQFKGPDYWKAVTFDASTEAGADAQCIPNVRATWPLMFEKSSTPQGLSELSSIFKTCRPLKNLQDVESLALTLMMAWDTMAMGNFPYPSSYLTEGKSNMPAFPVRVACSRIASAPDNNTGLLTAMKNATDIYNNATQSVVCTEVEQDYDGIWDYMWCSQLLGQESYYDSNGESDMFWSRNLTIEKISADCQAKWGVSPDTDLIRTEYGSPQSLLASTSNIVFSNGGFDPWRSGGVLSTSNPTITLVDIPEGAHHLDLMFSDPLDPSSVTHARRVEVQKMHEWLRVVESHGAARVLMSWAVTSVTHNRMGRKSSETEGDPVQTILFDPLQGEIDVASGHRRWVHDTIENRLKKALTTGVIDLSSPQRMSLVHGHRALNLHVLPTELCGFVSRLAWAKHHLTKLYMTNNCLSLLPLEILQFTQLTVLGLGGNALASLPSDLGALVRLKELYIENNQLMSLPDSLAACTSLEHLSLGGNAFSLFPLVVTKCTKLVHLDLSRNELTSVPVQIRSLKRLVELNLDHNLIGPSLPDEFSSLRRLERLGLAGNCLDGMPSCLDRLDLTCLRLSGNRAPGYIVRDPLTGDVVEGCNTPVRFDGYFQLREVVRTDNATSTTKDLDGLFPVSLINLENALFDLDNENNVGRDILRRRCR
;
A
#
# COMPACT_ATOMS: atom_id res chain seq x y z
N MET A 1 37.68 24.95 44.23
CA MET A 1 37.91 26.35 44.62
C MET A 1 36.55 26.93 44.99
N ALA A 2 36.42 27.34 46.27
CA ALA A 2 35.42 28.19 46.95
C ALA A 2 33.94 28.10 46.50
N GLU A 3 32.98 27.62 47.30
CA GLU A 3 32.38 28.26 48.52
C GLU A 3 31.87 29.70 48.31
N ASP A 4 30.57 29.90 48.55
CA ASP A 4 29.98 31.03 49.31
C ASP A 4 28.44 30.91 49.30
N THR A 5 27.81 30.39 50.37
CA THR A 5 27.26 31.07 51.57
C THR A 5 25.76 31.39 51.50
N GLN A 6 25.01 30.72 52.37
CA GLN A 6 23.71 31.14 52.92
C GLN A 6 23.85 32.39 53.79
N LEU A 7 22.75 33.11 54.07
CA LEU A 7 22.24 33.38 55.43
C LEU A 7 21.04 34.38 55.46
N LEU A 8 20.01 33.98 56.22
CA LEU A 8 19.10 34.78 57.11
C LEU A 8 18.13 35.80 56.48
N GLY A 9 16.88 35.98 56.94
CA GLY A 9 16.13 35.46 58.09
C GLY A 9 14.90 36.36 58.36
N GLY A 10 13.96 35.91 59.20
CA GLY A 10 13.00 36.79 59.90
C GLY A 10 11.51 36.47 59.67
N GLY A 11 10.89 35.80 60.66
CA GLY A 11 9.45 35.54 60.70
C GLY A 11 8.62 36.63 61.40
N ARG A 12 7.28 36.51 61.29
CA ARG A 12 6.32 36.94 62.33
C ARG A 12 4.95 36.30 62.10
N THR A 13 4.49 35.59 63.12
CA THR A 13 3.15 35.03 63.34
C THR A 13 2.19 36.11 63.85
N LEU A 14 0.89 36.03 63.50
CA LEU A 14 -0.25 36.55 64.28
C LEU A 14 -1.60 36.00 63.72
N ARG A 15 -2.41 35.40 64.61
CA ARG A 15 -3.88 35.13 64.56
C ARG A 15 -4.44 35.66 65.91
N PRO A 16 -5.76 35.88 66.18
CA PRO A 16 -7.01 35.56 65.43
C PRO A 16 -8.19 36.63 65.44
N GLN A 17 -9.16 36.49 64.50
CA GLN A 17 -10.66 36.73 64.49
C GLN A 17 -11.34 38.02 65.09
N PRO A 18 -12.63 38.41 64.79
CA PRO A 18 -13.79 37.71 64.14
C PRO A 18 -14.72 38.53 63.15
N ARG A 19 -15.63 37.78 62.46
CA ARG A 19 -16.99 38.09 61.89
C ARG A 19 -17.28 39.38 61.08
N ALA A 20 -17.73 39.24 59.81
CA ALA A 20 -19.12 39.49 59.36
C ALA A 20 -19.32 39.33 57.82
N SER A 21 -20.39 38.63 57.45
CA SER A 21 -21.17 38.58 56.19
C SER A 21 -20.71 39.34 54.92
N SER A 22 -20.60 38.61 53.81
CA SER A 22 -21.42 38.86 52.61
C SER A 22 -21.26 37.72 51.59
N LEU A 23 -22.39 37.17 51.16
CA LEU A 23 -22.49 36.36 49.94
C LEU A 23 -22.14 37.26 48.74
N TRP A 24 -21.73 36.64 47.63
CA TRP A 24 -21.39 37.18 46.30
C TRP A 24 -19.87 37.24 45.99
N SER A 25 -19.50 36.67 44.84
CA SER A 25 -18.18 36.62 44.16
C SER A 25 -17.22 35.46 44.43
N ILE A 26 -17.55 34.25 43.93
CA ILE A 26 -16.54 33.23 43.56
C ILE A 26 -16.88 32.70 42.17
N PHE A 27 -16.44 33.41 41.14
CA PHE A 27 -16.32 32.98 39.73
C PHE A 27 -15.47 34.04 39.02
N PRO A 28 -14.17 34.18 39.37
CA PRO A 28 -13.15 33.73 38.43
C PRO A 28 -11.79 33.43 39.10
N THR A 29 -11.56 32.22 39.61
CA THR A 29 -10.21 31.77 40.01
C THR A 29 -9.86 30.37 39.52
N ILE A 30 -10.78 29.69 38.83
CA ILE A 30 -10.56 28.37 38.24
C ILE A 30 -10.12 28.45 36.77
N VAL A 31 -10.21 29.61 36.12
CA VAL A 31 -9.88 29.75 34.68
C VAL A 31 -8.39 30.03 34.44
N VAL A 32 -7.66 30.60 35.40
CA VAL A 32 -6.26 31.02 35.20
C VAL A 32 -5.24 29.91 35.50
N SER A 33 -5.57 28.93 36.36
CA SER A 33 -4.66 27.81 36.66
C SER A 33 -4.69 26.69 35.62
N THR A 34 -5.76 26.54 34.85
CA THR A 34 -5.91 25.51 33.80
C THR A 34 -5.32 25.96 32.47
N PHE A 35 -5.14 27.27 32.27
CA PHE A 35 -4.49 27.80 31.06
C PHE A 35 -2.96 27.70 31.13
N PHE A 36 -2.37 27.88 32.31
CA PHE A 36 -0.90 27.88 32.46
C PHE A 36 -0.25 26.49 32.34
N THR A 37 -0.95 25.41 32.69
CA THR A 37 -0.43 24.04 32.52
C THR A 37 -0.64 23.49 31.10
N VAL A 38 -1.59 24.03 30.34
CA VAL A 38 -1.93 23.56 28.99
C VAL A 38 -1.06 24.22 27.90
N VAL A 39 -0.58 25.44 28.13
CA VAL A 39 0.26 26.15 27.15
C VAL A 39 1.69 25.63 27.14
N ILE A 40 2.27 25.27 28.30
CA ILE A 40 3.62 24.67 28.35
C ILE A 40 3.60 23.22 27.83
N GLY A 41 2.51 22.47 28.06
CA GLY A 41 2.35 21.13 27.50
C GLY A 41 2.20 21.12 25.97
N ARG A 42 1.70 22.19 25.35
CA ARG A 42 1.56 22.27 23.88
C ARG A 42 2.84 22.66 23.16
N TYR A 43 3.70 23.48 23.74
CA TYR A 43 5.02 23.74 23.16
C TYR A 43 5.99 22.58 23.39
N PHE A 44 5.84 21.81 24.47
CA PHE A 44 6.65 20.60 24.69
C PHE A 44 6.16 19.37 23.91
N LEU A 45 4.92 19.31 23.42
CA LEU A 45 4.43 18.14 22.65
C LEU A 45 4.44 18.33 21.14
N ILE A 46 4.52 19.57 20.63
CA ILE A 46 4.61 19.82 19.19
C ILE A 46 6.05 19.74 18.67
N ASP A 47 7.05 19.89 19.54
CA ASP A 47 8.47 19.61 19.21
C ASP A 47 8.93 18.18 19.58
N ILE A 48 8.04 17.32 20.10
CA ILE A 48 8.37 15.91 20.42
C ILE A 48 7.69 14.89 19.48
N TYR A 49 6.73 15.28 18.64
CA TYR A 49 6.10 14.36 17.68
C TYR A 49 5.83 14.99 16.29
N ARG A 50 6.85 15.57 15.66
CA ARG A 50 7.05 15.23 14.24
C ARG A 50 7.77 13.89 14.25
N PRO A 51 7.17 12.77 13.82
CA PRO A 51 7.97 11.60 13.57
C PRO A 51 8.88 11.95 12.40
N THR A 52 10.12 12.32 12.71
CA THR A 52 11.24 11.83 11.91
C THR A 52 11.07 10.33 11.93
N PHE A 53 10.43 9.77 10.89
CA PHE A 53 10.65 8.37 10.59
C PHE A 53 12.16 8.21 10.57
N PRO A 54 12.76 7.28 11.34
CA PRO A 54 14.17 7.00 11.13
C PRO A 54 14.32 6.80 9.64
N THR A 55 15.22 7.56 9.01
CA THR A 55 15.69 7.21 7.68
C THR A 55 16.06 5.74 7.80
N TYR A 56 15.33 4.85 7.11
CA TYR A 56 15.73 3.45 7.06
C TYR A 56 17.16 3.44 6.53
N VAL A 57 18.07 3.14 7.43
CA VAL A 57 19.47 2.89 7.11
C VAL A 57 19.55 1.37 7.08
N PRO A 58 19.91 0.77 5.94
CA PRO A 58 20.12 -0.67 5.87
C PRO A 58 21.04 -1.10 7.01
N ASN A 59 20.56 -2.03 7.83
CA ASN A 59 21.35 -2.57 8.93
C ASN A 59 22.20 -3.71 8.36
N TYR A 60 23.37 -3.38 7.82
CA TYR A 60 24.31 -4.36 7.27
C TYR A 60 24.82 -5.30 8.38
N MET A 61 24.09 -6.38 8.64
CA MET A 61 24.46 -7.37 9.64
C MET A 61 25.60 -8.25 9.13
N VAL A 62 26.85 -7.89 9.43
CA VAL A 62 28.01 -8.71 9.04
C VAL A 62 28.70 -9.29 10.28
N PRO A 63 28.81 -10.62 10.44
CA PRO A 63 28.28 -11.67 9.55
C PRO A 63 26.75 -11.82 9.62
N HIS A 64 26.13 -12.29 8.52
CA HIS A 64 24.68 -12.56 8.48
C HIS A 64 24.32 -13.63 9.52
N PRO A 65 23.24 -13.44 10.32
CA PRO A 65 22.70 -14.49 11.16
C PRO A 65 22.26 -15.71 10.35
N ASP A 66 22.45 -16.90 10.92
CA ASP A 66 22.07 -18.17 10.34
C ASP A 66 21.39 -19.08 11.38
N THR A 67 21.12 -20.33 10.99
CA THR A 67 20.52 -21.32 11.89
C THR A 67 21.28 -21.56 13.20
N SER A 68 22.59 -21.29 13.27
CA SER A 68 23.39 -21.43 14.49
C SER A 68 23.08 -20.35 15.54
N ASN A 69 22.52 -19.21 15.11
CA ASN A 69 22.05 -18.17 16.02
C ASN A 69 20.71 -18.55 16.67
N CYS A 70 19.93 -19.42 16.04
CA CYS A 70 18.59 -19.80 16.45
C CYS A 70 18.56 -21.00 17.40
N THR A 71 17.48 -21.10 18.17
CA THR A 71 17.11 -22.34 18.85
C THR A 71 16.27 -23.19 17.90
N LEU A 72 16.73 -24.41 17.62
CA LEU A 72 15.97 -25.43 16.88
C LEU A 72 14.95 -26.09 17.80
N LEU A 73 13.67 -26.04 17.43
CA LEU A 73 12.56 -26.59 18.19
C LEU A 73 11.65 -27.46 17.32
N TRP A 74 10.79 -28.23 18.00
CA TRP A 74 9.83 -29.14 17.38
C TRP A 74 8.46 -29.00 18.02
N PHE A 75 7.42 -28.98 17.19
CA PHE A 75 6.03 -28.93 17.62
C PHE A 75 5.33 -30.25 17.29
N ASP A 76 4.58 -30.80 18.24
CA ASP A 76 3.69 -31.94 18.02
C ASP A 76 2.47 -31.47 17.24
N GLN A 77 2.58 -31.57 15.92
CA GLN A 77 1.59 -31.10 14.97
C GLN A 77 0.63 -32.21 14.57
N ARG A 78 -0.63 -31.90 14.28
CA ARG A 78 -1.58 -32.89 13.77
C ARG A 78 -1.21 -33.27 12.34
N VAL A 79 -1.32 -34.56 12.04
CA VAL A 79 -1.18 -35.04 10.65
C VAL A 79 -2.32 -34.50 9.79
N ASP A 80 -3.53 -34.47 10.33
CA ASP A 80 -4.73 -34.05 9.62
C ASP A 80 -5.60 -33.13 10.49
N HIS A 81 -5.79 -31.90 10.02
CA HIS A 81 -6.61 -30.88 10.71
C HIS A 81 -8.09 -30.94 10.36
N PHE A 82 -8.44 -31.63 9.27
CA PHE A 82 -9.79 -31.61 8.69
C PHE A 82 -10.58 -32.89 9.00
N THR A 83 -10.03 -33.76 9.84
CA THR A 83 -10.71 -34.93 10.40
C THR A 83 -10.55 -35.00 11.91
N THR A 84 -11.19 -35.99 12.54
CA THR A 84 -11.07 -36.23 13.98
C THR A 84 -9.86 -37.08 14.37
N LEU A 85 -8.94 -37.33 13.44
CA LEU A 85 -7.71 -38.08 13.70
C LEU A 85 -6.81 -37.28 14.65
N ASN A 86 -6.33 -37.94 15.71
CA ASN A 86 -5.46 -37.34 16.72
C ASN A 86 -3.97 -37.71 16.53
N THR A 87 -3.62 -38.31 15.39
CA THR A 87 -2.24 -38.66 15.07
C THR A 87 -1.42 -37.40 14.88
N THR A 88 -0.22 -37.37 15.46
CA THR A 88 0.70 -36.23 15.37
C THR A 88 2.02 -36.59 14.72
N TYR A 89 2.72 -35.57 14.23
CA TYR A 89 4.09 -35.63 13.76
C TYR A 89 4.90 -34.44 14.30
N LYS A 90 6.22 -34.48 14.16
CA LYS A 90 7.10 -33.39 14.59
C LYS A 90 7.29 -32.37 13.47
N GLN A 91 6.72 -31.18 13.62
CA GLN A 91 6.99 -30.04 12.75
C GLN A 91 8.19 -29.26 13.29
N ARG A 92 9.20 -29.03 12.45
CA ARG A 92 10.42 -28.28 12.78
C ARG A 92 10.16 -26.78 12.71
N TYR A 93 10.75 -26.03 13.63
CA TYR A 93 10.82 -24.57 13.53
C TYR A 93 12.04 -24.01 14.26
N TYR A 94 12.50 -22.83 13.84
CA TYR A 94 13.58 -22.09 14.49
C TYR A 94 13.04 -20.85 15.19
N VAL A 95 13.61 -20.54 16.36
CA VAL A 95 13.26 -19.35 17.14
C VAL A 95 14.50 -18.56 17.50
N TYR A 96 14.41 -17.23 17.38
CA TYR A 96 15.39 -16.30 17.92
C TYR A 96 14.69 -15.25 18.78
N ASP A 97 14.95 -15.29 20.08
CA ASP A 97 14.26 -14.50 21.11
C ASP A 97 15.12 -13.38 21.71
N LYS A 98 16.40 -13.27 21.35
CA LYS A 98 17.31 -12.27 21.94
C LYS A 98 16.93 -10.83 21.62
N PHE A 99 16.20 -10.61 20.52
CA PHE A 99 15.63 -9.31 20.16
C PHE A 99 14.25 -9.05 20.78
N TRP A 100 13.64 -10.08 21.39
CA TRP A 100 12.26 -9.99 21.79
C TRP A 100 12.10 -9.17 23.07
N SER A 101 11.45 -8.01 22.92
CA SER A 101 11.06 -7.17 24.04
C SER A 101 9.94 -7.86 24.82
N ARG A 102 10.13 -8.07 26.12
CA ARG A 102 9.19 -8.79 26.96
C ARG A 102 8.91 -8.05 28.26
N LYS A 103 7.69 -8.14 28.76
CA LYS A 103 7.39 -7.69 30.13
C LYS A 103 8.22 -8.46 31.16
N SER A 104 8.46 -9.74 30.90
CA SER A 104 9.26 -10.61 31.77
C SER A 104 10.75 -10.25 31.81
N ASN A 105 11.29 -9.53 30.82
CA ASN A 105 12.68 -9.04 30.82
C ASN A 105 12.78 -7.51 31.00
N GLY A 106 11.72 -6.87 31.52
CA GLY A 106 11.74 -5.47 31.96
C GLY A 106 11.28 -4.44 30.93
N HIS A 107 10.77 -4.86 29.77
CA HIS A 107 10.20 -3.94 28.77
C HIS A 107 8.73 -3.61 29.12
N GLU A 108 8.26 -2.45 28.67
CA GLU A 108 6.89 -1.98 28.98
C GLU A 108 5.79 -2.84 28.35
N LYS A 109 6.07 -3.43 27.18
CA LYS A 109 5.14 -4.28 26.43
C LYS A 109 5.88 -5.47 25.81
N ASP A 110 5.13 -6.54 25.56
CA ASP A 110 5.63 -7.67 24.79
C ASP A 110 5.61 -7.31 23.29
N GLY A 111 6.73 -7.52 22.61
CA GLY A 111 6.89 -7.22 21.19
C GLY A 111 6.17 -8.23 20.28
N PRO A 112 6.02 -7.92 18.99
CA PRO A 112 5.32 -8.77 18.03
C PRO A 112 6.11 -10.03 17.71
N ILE A 113 5.50 -10.93 16.93
CA ILE A 113 6.16 -12.09 16.33
C ILE A 113 6.34 -11.82 14.83
N PHE A 114 7.58 -11.92 14.35
CA PHE A 114 7.89 -12.04 12.93
C PHE A 114 7.92 -13.52 12.58
N PHE A 115 7.00 -13.95 11.70
CA PHE A 115 6.77 -15.34 11.39
C PHE A 115 7.02 -15.61 9.91
N TYR A 116 8.10 -16.31 9.59
CA TYR A 116 8.34 -16.80 8.23
C TYR A 116 7.50 -18.05 7.97
N VAL A 117 6.73 -18.00 6.90
CA VAL A 117 5.86 -19.05 6.44
C VAL A 117 6.65 -19.94 5.49
N GLY A 118 7.21 -21.04 6.01
CA GLY A 118 8.01 -21.97 5.21
C GLY A 118 7.25 -22.52 4.01
N ASN A 119 7.98 -22.80 2.95
CA ASN A 119 7.44 -23.18 1.66
C ASN A 119 8.09 -24.50 1.18
N GLU A 120 8.31 -24.67 -0.12
CA GLU A 120 8.71 -25.89 -0.83
C GLU A 120 10.19 -26.29 -0.66
N GLY A 121 10.73 -26.16 0.56
CA GLY A 121 12.14 -26.47 0.80
C GLY A 121 12.51 -26.59 2.28
N ASP A 122 13.76 -26.96 2.53
CA ASP A 122 14.30 -27.03 3.89
C ASP A 122 14.33 -25.63 4.50
N VAL A 123 13.70 -25.46 5.68
CA VAL A 123 13.53 -24.15 6.32
C VAL A 123 14.87 -23.45 6.62
N THR A 124 15.97 -24.20 6.71
CA THR A 124 17.31 -23.64 6.93
C THR A 124 17.74 -22.69 5.81
N LEU A 125 17.28 -22.93 4.57
CA LEU A 125 17.53 -22.03 3.45
C LEU A 125 16.98 -20.63 3.75
N TYR A 126 15.73 -20.56 4.21
CA TYR A 126 15.03 -19.30 4.48
C TYR A 126 15.59 -18.58 5.71
N VAL A 127 15.93 -19.33 6.77
CA VAL A 127 16.60 -18.76 7.95
C VAL A 127 17.88 -18.00 7.54
N ASN A 128 18.64 -18.55 6.59
CA ASN A 128 19.93 -18.02 6.18
C ASN A 128 19.86 -16.91 5.12
N HIS A 129 18.69 -16.65 4.52
CA HIS A 129 18.57 -15.70 3.41
C HIS A 129 17.53 -14.59 3.65
N THR A 130 16.55 -14.78 4.54
CA THR A 130 15.50 -13.76 4.80
C THR A 130 15.98 -12.64 5.72
N GLY A 131 16.87 -11.80 5.20
CA GLY A 131 17.47 -10.67 5.91
C GLY A 131 16.49 -9.60 6.35
N LEU A 132 15.41 -9.34 5.60
CA LEU A 132 14.41 -8.33 5.98
C LEU A 132 13.84 -8.56 7.39
N MET A 133 13.66 -9.82 7.80
CA MET A 133 13.23 -10.15 9.16
C MET A 133 14.35 -9.89 10.18
N TRP A 134 15.56 -10.39 9.90
CA TRP A 134 16.71 -10.28 10.80
C TRP A 134 17.10 -8.84 11.09
N GLU A 135 17.21 -8.03 10.04
CA GLU A 135 17.73 -6.66 10.10
C GLU A 135 16.83 -5.72 10.90
N ASN A 136 15.52 -6.03 10.93
CA ASN A 136 14.50 -5.16 11.52
C ASN A 136 13.98 -5.68 12.87
N ALA A 137 14.06 -6.98 13.18
CA ALA A 137 13.44 -7.54 14.39
C ALA A 137 13.88 -6.84 15.69
N GLN A 138 15.13 -6.39 15.81
CA GLN A 138 15.60 -5.68 17.00
C GLN A 138 14.89 -4.34 17.22
N GLU A 139 14.65 -3.55 16.15
CA GLU A 139 13.95 -2.26 16.24
C GLU A 139 12.49 -2.46 16.69
N PHE A 140 11.84 -3.50 16.16
CA PHE A 140 10.48 -3.86 16.53
C PHE A 140 10.40 -4.56 17.90
N GLY A 141 11.54 -4.93 18.47
CA GLY A 141 11.60 -5.78 19.66
C GLY A 141 10.90 -7.12 19.44
N ALA A 142 10.99 -7.70 18.24
CA ALA A 142 10.20 -8.84 17.78
C ALA A 142 10.83 -10.20 18.09
N LEU A 143 9.99 -11.22 18.28
CA LEU A 143 10.39 -12.63 18.25
C LEU A 143 10.49 -13.07 16.80
N ILE A 144 11.61 -13.70 16.41
CA ILE A 144 11.74 -14.29 15.08
C ILE A 144 11.38 -15.77 15.14
N VAL A 145 10.51 -16.22 14.25
CA VAL A 145 10.11 -17.62 14.10
C VAL A 145 10.14 -18.00 12.62
N PHE A 146 10.85 -19.08 12.29
CA PHE A 146 10.81 -19.70 10.97
C PHE A 146 10.19 -21.09 11.10
N ALA A 147 8.99 -21.29 10.55
CA ALA A 147 8.30 -22.58 10.62
C ALA A 147 8.50 -23.36 9.32
N GLU A 148 8.83 -24.65 9.42
CA GLU A 148 8.98 -25.51 8.26
C GLU A 148 7.62 -26.02 7.76
N HIS A 149 7.49 -26.10 6.44
CA HIS A 149 6.32 -26.66 5.79
C HIS A 149 6.27 -28.19 5.97
N ARG A 150 5.07 -28.75 6.16
CA ARG A 150 4.88 -30.20 6.17
C ARG A 150 5.42 -30.84 4.88
N TYR A 151 6.01 -32.02 4.99
CA TYR A 151 6.66 -32.77 3.89
C TYR A 151 7.96 -32.17 3.33
N TYR A 152 8.44 -31.04 3.84
CA TYR A 152 9.72 -30.47 3.43
C TYR A 152 10.75 -30.51 4.55
N GLY A 153 12.03 -30.51 4.18
CA GLY A 153 13.16 -30.58 5.09
C GLY A 153 13.09 -31.78 6.03
N ARG A 154 12.81 -31.54 7.31
CA ARG A 154 12.71 -32.60 8.33
C ARG A 154 11.32 -32.70 8.96
N SER A 155 10.34 -31.97 8.44
CA SER A 155 8.96 -31.98 8.92
C SER A 155 8.14 -33.00 8.14
N MET A 156 8.51 -34.28 8.28
CA MET A 156 7.98 -35.39 7.48
C MET A 156 6.94 -36.20 8.29
N PRO A 157 5.62 -36.06 8.04
CA PRO A 157 4.62 -36.74 8.87
C PRO A 157 4.74 -38.26 8.92
N PHE A 158 5.29 -38.87 7.86
CA PHE A 158 5.44 -40.31 7.70
C PHE A 158 6.89 -40.76 7.44
N GLY A 159 7.88 -39.88 7.71
CA GLY A 159 9.28 -40.16 7.43
C GLY A 159 9.50 -40.62 5.99
N ASP A 160 10.27 -41.69 5.79
CA ASP A 160 10.60 -42.22 4.46
C ASP A 160 9.40 -42.77 3.68
N LYS A 161 8.27 -43.04 4.35
CA LYS A 161 7.03 -43.54 3.72
C LYS A 161 6.09 -42.44 3.26
N TYR A 162 6.55 -41.20 3.22
CA TYR A 162 5.71 -40.04 2.88
C TYR A 162 5.02 -40.16 1.51
N LYS A 163 5.64 -40.84 0.54
CA LYS A 163 5.06 -41.06 -0.80
C LYS A 163 3.75 -41.83 -0.79
N ASP A 164 3.53 -42.69 0.22
CA ASP A 164 2.29 -43.46 0.38
C ASP A 164 1.16 -42.63 1.02
N HIS A 165 1.46 -41.40 1.46
CA HIS A 165 0.59 -40.59 2.31
C HIS A 165 0.46 -39.13 1.84
N LEU A 166 0.68 -38.84 0.57
CA LEU A 166 0.68 -37.49 0.02
C LEU A 166 -0.67 -36.75 0.12
N GLN A 167 -1.78 -37.44 0.43
CA GLN A 167 -3.09 -36.79 0.63
C GLN A 167 -3.12 -35.73 1.75
N TYR A 168 -2.11 -35.70 2.63
CA TYR A 168 -1.99 -34.66 3.66
C TYR A 168 -1.06 -33.51 3.28
N LEU A 169 -0.50 -33.52 2.07
CA LEU A 169 0.31 -32.44 1.50
C LEU A 169 -0.61 -31.48 0.73
N THR A 170 -1.29 -30.62 1.47
CA THR A 170 -2.15 -29.55 0.91
C THR A 170 -1.79 -28.19 1.50
N HIS A 171 -2.09 -27.09 0.81
CA HIS A 171 -1.83 -25.76 1.35
C HIS A 171 -2.71 -25.48 2.57
N GLU A 172 -3.96 -25.94 2.62
CA GLU A 172 -4.86 -25.72 3.77
C GLU A 172 -4.34 -26.42 5.02
N GLN A 173 -3.82 -27.62 4.86
CA GLN A 173 -3.19 -28.37 5.94
C GLN A 173 -1.94 -27.66 6.48
N ALA A 174 -1.13 -27.06 5.60
CA ALA A 174 0.02 -26.25 6.00
C ALA A 174 -0.38 -24.93 6.69
N LEU A 175 -1.42 -24.23 6.19
CA LEU A 175 -1.95 -23.03 6.84
C LEU A 175 -2.46 -23.34 8.26
N ALA A 176 -3.15 -24.45 8.42
CA ALA A 176 -3.59 -24.93 9.73
C ALA A 176 -2.40 -25.27 10.64
N ASP A 177 -1.33 -25.88 10.12
CA ASP A 177 -0.12 -26.13 10.90
C ASP A 177 0.43 -24.86 11.53
N TYR A 178 0.58 -23.80 10.72
CA TYR A 178 1.11 -22.51 11.18
C TYR A 178 0.20 -21.85 12.21
N ALA A 179 -1.11 -21.87 12.01
CA ALA A 179 -2.07 -21.31 12.97
C ALA A 179 -1.99 -22.01 14.34
N PHE A 180 -1.90 -23.35 14.36
CA PHE A 180 -1.78 -24.13 15.59
C PHE A 180 -0.42 -23.92 16.28
N LEU A 181 0.67 -23.85 15.52
CA LEU A 181 2.00 -23.56 16.04
C LEU A 181 2.03 -22.18 16.71
N LEU A 182 1.56 -21.13 16.04
CA LEU A 182 1.50 -19.77 16.57
C LEU A 182 0.67 -19.69 17.86
N ARG A 183 -0.49 -20.35 17.88
CA ARG A 183 -1.34 -20.38 19.08
C ARG A 183 -0.67 -21.10 20.23
N SER A 184 0.05 -22.18 19.95
CA SER A 184 0.83 -22.91 20.95
C SER A 184 1.97 -22.06 21.51
N LEU A 185 2.72 -21.36 20.66
CA LEU A 185 3.81 -20.46 21.06
C LEU A 185 3.30 -19.31 21.95
N GLN A 186 2.24 -18.63 21.53
CA GLN A 186 1.60 -17.58 22.31
C GLN A 186 1.16 -18.10 23.70
N LYS A 187 0.58 -19.29 23.76
CA LYS A 187 0.20 -19.93 25.04
C LYS A 187 1.42 -20.29 25.89
N GLN A 188 2.47 -20.87 25.30
CA GLN A 188 3.70 -21.27 25.99
C GLN A 188 4.38 -20.05 26.64
N TYR A 189 4.43 -18.93 25.93
CA TYR A 189 5.01 -17.69 26.44
C TYR A 189 4.02 -16.82 27.22
N GLY A 190 2.76 -17.25 27.38
CA GLY A 190 1.73 -16.52 28.11
C GLY A 190 1.43 -15.13 27.54
N VAL A 191 1.40 -14.98 26.22
CA VAL A 191 1.14 -13.69 25.54
C VAL A 191 0.08 -13.78 24.47
N ASP A 192 -0.47 -12.62 24.15
CA ASP A 192 -1.37 -12.38 23.03
C ASP A 192 -0.86 -11.13 22.30
N VAL A 193 0.13 -11.34 21.42
CA VAL A 193 0.84 -10.28 20.69
C VAL A 193 0.58 -10.39 19.19
N PRO A 194 0.64 -9.28 18.43
CA PRO A 194 0.47 -9.31 16.98
C PRO A 194 1.53 -10.16 16.27
N VAL A 195 1.13 -10.80 15.18
CA VAL A 195 2.01 -11.59 14.30
C VAL A 195 2.05 -10.96 12.91
N ILE A 196 3.25 -10.73 12.37
CA ILE A 196 3.45 -10.34 10.98
C ILE A 196 4.02 -11.55 10.23
N ALA A 197 3.32 -11.97 9.19
CA ALA A 197 3.73 -13.09 8.35
C ALA A 197 4.68 -12.62 7.23
N PHE A 198 5.69 -13.41 6.91
CA PHE A 198 6.64 -13.16 5.82
C PHE A 198 6.73 -14.41 4.96
N GLY A 199 6.85 -14.24 3.65
CA GLY A 199 7.15 -15.36 2.75
C GLY A 199 7.47 -14.89 1.34
N GLY A 200 8.41 -15.59 0.70
CA GLY A 200 8.74 -15.46 -0.72
C GLY A 200 8.10 -16.58 -1.54
N SER A 201 7.82 -16.38 -2.82
CA SER A 201 7.29 -17.43 -3.72
C SER A 201 5.96 -18.01 -3.21
N TYR A 202 5.80 -19.33 -3.22
CA TYR A 202 4.72 -20.05 -2.54
C TYR A 202 4.63 -19.73 -1.05
N GLY A 203 5.73 -19.42 -0.37
CA GLY A 203 5.70 -18.88 1.00
C GLY A 203 4.95 -17.56 1.09
N GLY A 204 5.07 -16.70 0.09
CA GLY A 204 4.31 -15.45 -0.03
C GLY A 204 2.82 -15.70 -0.34
N MET A 205 2.51 -16.74 -1.13
CA MET A 205 1.13 -17.20 -1.34
C MET A 205 0.52 -17.68 -0.01
N LEU A 206 1.26 -18.51 0.74
CA LEU A 206 0.84 -18.98 2.06
C LEU A 206 0.71 -17.84 3.07
N ALA A 207 1.63 -16.88 3.12
CA ALA A 207 1.51 -15.71 3.99
C ALA A 207 0.25 -14.90 3.68
N THR A 208 -0.08 -14.76 2.38
CA THR A 208 -1.32 -14.12 1.91
C THR A 208 -2.55 -14.88 2.41
N TRP A 209 -2.60 -16.19 2.17
CA TRP A 209 -3.75 -17.02 2.55
C TRP A 209 -3.88 -17.19 4.06
N LEU A 210 -2.78 -17.19 4.81
CA LEU A 210 -2.77 -17.22 6.27
C LEU A 210 -3.38 -15.94 6.83
N ARG A 211 -3.06 -14.77 6.25
CA ARG A 211 -3.71 -13.50 6.60
C ARG A 211 -5.21 -13.52 6.29
N ILE A 212 -5.62 -14.10 5.17
CA ILE A 212 -7.02 -14.19 4.76
C ILE A 212 -7.83 -15.12 5.66
N LYS A 213 -7.33 -16.34 5.93
CA LYS A 213 -8.07 -17.38 6.67
C LYS A 213 -7.95 -17.21 8.19
N TYR A 214 -6.86 -16.62 8.69
CA TYR A 214 -6.59 -16.44 10.12
C TYR A 214 -6.28 -14.98 10.51
N PRO A 215 -7.14 -14.00 10.15
CA PRO A 215 -6.87 -12.57 10.34
C PRO A 215 -6.86 -12.13 11.81
N THR A 216 -7.34 -12.97 12.73
CA THR A 216 -7.27 -12.75 14.19
C THR A 216 -5.92 -13.13 14.76
N THR A 217 -5.17 -14.00 14.08
CA THR A 217 -3.82 -14.44 14.48
C THR A 217 -2.75 -13.62 13.75
N ILE A 218 -2.93 -13.41 12.44
CA ILE A 218 -2.00 -12.68 11.58
C ILE A 218 -2.47 -11.25 11.40
N LEU A 219 -1.71 -10.27 11.90
CA LEU A 219 -2.03 -8.84 11.79
C LEU A 219 -1.84 -8.32 10.35
N GLY A 220 -0.77 -8.73 9.68
CA GLY A 220 -0.44 -8.37 8.31
C GLY A 220 0.59 -9.30 7.70
N ALA A 221 0.79 -9.22 6.40
CA ALA A 221 1.69 -10.09 5.65
C ALA A 221 2.59 -9.31 4.68
N ILE A 222 3.87 -9.65 4.64
CA ILE A 222 4.81 -9.30 3.57
C ILE A 222 4.88 -10.50 2.63
N ALA A 223 4.19 -10.39 1.49
CA ALA A 223 4.06 -11.45 0.49
C ALA A 223 4.92 -11.10 -0.72
N ALA A 224 6.18 -11.55 -0.70
CA ALA A 224 7.16 -11.19 -1.70
C ALA A 224 7.18 -12.16 -2.88
N SER A 225 7.11 -11.61 -4.09
CA SER A 225 7.06 -12.38 -5.35
C SER A 225 6.08 -13.54 -5.26
N ALA A 226 4.86 -13.25 -4.81
CA ALA A 226 3.82 -14.24 -4.50
C ALA A 226 2.86 -14.39 -5.69
N PRO A 227 2.98 -15.45 -6.50
CA PRO A 227 2.25 -15.58 -7.76
C PRO A 227 0.84 -16.18 -7.54
N ILE A 228 0.00 -15.52 -6.72
CA ILE A 228 -1.31 -16.05 -6.28
C ILE A 228 -2.34 -16.25 -7.41
N PHE A 229 -2.06 -15.79 -8.63
CA PHE A 229 -2.91 -15.96 -9.83
C PHE A 229 -2.25 -16.80 -10.92
N ASN A 230 -1.17 -17.53 -10.64
CA ASN A 230 -0.39 -18.31 -11.63
C ASN A 230 -1.02 -19.62 -12.10
N ASN A 231 -2.31 -19.82 -11.87
CA ASN A 231 -3.06 -20.95 -12.38
C ASN A 231 -3.71 -20.54 -13.73
N PRO A 232 -3.19 -20.99 -14.89
CA PRO A 232 -3.71 -20.58 -16.20
C PRO A 232 -5.11 -21.14 -16.52
N PHE A 233 -5.60 -22.13 -15.77
CA PHE A 233 -6.91 -22.75 -15.99
C PHE A 233 -8.00 -22.13 -15.11
N GLY A 234 -7.70 -21.87 -13.84
CA GLY A 234 -8.59 -21.21 -12.88
C GLY A 234 -8.55 -19.68 -12.97
N TYR A 235 -7.43 -19.09 -13.37
CA TYR A 235 -7.21 -17.65 -13.52
C TYR A 235 -6.69 -17.27 -14.92
N GLY A 236 -7.12 -17.97 -15.97
CA GLY A 236 -6.67 -17.73 -17.35
C GLY A 236 -6.97 -16.33 -17.90
N ASP A 237 -7.82 -15.55 -17.22
CA ASP A 237 -8.05 -14.13 -17.48
C ASP A 237 -6.95 -13.21 -16.91
N GLN A 238 -6.19 -13.69 -15.91
CA GLN A 238 -5.08 -12.96 -15.28
C GLN A 238 -3.72 -13.45 -15.74
N PHE A 239 -3.55 -14.76 -15.95
CA PHE A 239 -2.26 -15.38 -16.22
C PHE A 239 -2.31 -16.33 -17.41
N LYS A 240 -1.27 -16.29 -18.24
CA LYS A 240 -1.05 -17.22 -19.34
C LYS A 240 0.39 -17.74 -19.27
N GLY A 241 0.58 -19.02 -19.54
CA GLY A 241 1.91 -19.64 -19.52
C GLY A 241 2.98 -18.91 -20.34
N PRO A 242 2.70 -18.39 -21.55
CA PRO A 242 3.72 -17.69 -22.34
C PRO A 242 4.17 -16.36 -21.73
N ASP A 243 3.37 -15.74 -20.85
CA ASP A 243 3.77 -14.50 -20.18
C ASP A 243 4.93 -14.76 -19.19
N TYR A 244 4.98 -15.96 -18.60
CA TYR A 244 6.10 -16.41 -17.76
C TYR A 244 7.40 -16.52 -18.57
N TRP A 245 7.36 -17.24 -19.70
CA TRP A 245 8.54 -17.45 -20.54
C TRP A 245 9.00 -16.18 -21.27
N LYS A 246 8.07 -15.26 -21.53
CA LYS A 246 8.39 -13.92 -22.02
C LYS A 246 9.20 -13.13 -20.99
N ALA A 247 8.92 -13.27 -19.70
CA ALA A 247 9.71 -12.64 -18.64
C ALA A 247 11.11 -13.25 -18.53
N VAL A 248 11.26 -14.59 -18.60
CA VAL A 248 12.58 -15.24 -18.70
C VAL A 248 13.37 -14.73 -19.93
N THR A 249 12.68 -14.49 -21.04
CA THR A 249 13.28 -13.95 -22.27
C THR A 249 13.67 -12.48 -22.13
N PHE A 250 12.90 -11.69 -21.37
CA PHE A 250 13.22 -10.29 -21.08
C PHE A 250 14.57 -10.17 -20.36
N ASP A 251 14.88 -11.06 -19.43
CA ASP A 251 16.17 -11.06 -18.72
C ASP A 251 17.38 -11.30 -19.65
N ALA A 252 17.16 -11.98 -20.77
CA ALA A 252 18.15 -12.21 -21.82
C ALA A 252 18.23 -11.08 -22.87
N SER A 253 17.45 -10.00 -22.70
CA SER A 253 17.38 -8.87 -23.63
C SER A 253 18.43 -7.78 -23.36
N THR A 254 18.66 -6.93 -24.35
CA THR A 254 19.53 -5.74 -24.21
C THR A 254 19.00 -4.76 -23.18
N GLU A 255 17.69 -4.67 -23.03
CA GLU A 255 16.97 -3.84 -22.07
C GLU A 255 17.26 -4.27 -20.63
N ALA A 256 17.41 -5.57 -20.39
CA ALA A 256 17.85 -6.13 -19.11
C ALA A 256 19.39 -6.13 -18.94
N GLY A 257 20.15 -5.63 -19.92
CA GLY A 257 21.60 -5.51 -19.89
C GLY A 257 22.36 -6.74 -20.40
N ALA A 258 21.69 -7.66 -21.10
CA ALA A 258 22.34 -8.80 -21.75
C ALA A 258 22.86 -8.46 -23.16
N ASP A 259 23.67 -9.35 -23.72
CA ASP A 259 24.22 -9.18 -25.08
C ASP A 259 23.14 -9.35 -26.17
N ALA A 260 23.18 -8.50 -27.20
CA ALA A 260 22.21 -8.49 -28.29
C ALA A 260 22.14 -9.80 -29.09
N GLN A 261 23.21 -10.59 -29.12
CA GLN A 261 23.23 -11.91 -29.79
C GLN A 261 22.71 -13.05 -28.89
N CYS A 262 22.36 -12.78 -27.62
CA CYS A 262 21.89 -13.82 -26.71
C CYS A 262 20.61 -14.50 -27.19
N ILE A 263 19.51 -13.74 -27.31
CA ILE A 263 18.20 -14.27 -27.72
C ILE A 263 18.26 -14.94 -29.11
N PRO A 264 18.85 -14.34 -30.16
CA PRO A 264 18.97 -14.99 -31.46
C PRO A 264 19.71 -16.33 -31.40
N ASN A 265 20.83 -16.39 -30.67
CA ASN A 265 21.62 -17.62 -30.56
C ASN A 265 20.90 -18.69 -29.74
N VAL A 266 20.24 -18.33 -28.64
CA VAL A 266 19.40 -19.28 -27.88
C VAL A 266 18.31 -19.87 -28.77
N ARG A 267 17.56 -19.03 -29.49
CA ARG A 267 16.51 -19.48 -30.42
C ARG A 267 17.03 -20.42 -31.52
N ALA A 268 18.23 -20.15 -32.03
CA ALA A 268 18.85 -20.96 -33.07
C ALA A 268 19.29 -22.36 -32.59
N THR A 269 19.44 -22.58 -31.27
CA THR A 269 19.87 -23.88 -30.73
C THR A 269 18.77 -24.95 -30.81
N TRP A 270 17.50 -24.59 -30.61
CA TRP A 270 16.42 -25.56 -30.47
C TRP A 270 16.14 -26.35 -31.76
N PRO A 271 15.96 -25.71 -32.94
CA PRO A 271 15.74 -26.44 -34.18
C PRO A 271 16.90 -27.38 -34.50
N LEU A 272 18.14 -26.96 -34.21
CA LEU A 272 19.34 -27.75 -34.44
C LEU A 272 19.38 -29.00 -33.55
N MET A 273 18.98 -28.88 -32.27
CA MET A 273 18.86 -30.03 -31.37
C MET A 273 17.81 -31.02 -31.88
N PHE A 274 16.63 -30.55 -32.26
CA PHE A 274 15.55 -31.42 -32.73
C PHE A 274 15.85 -32.05 -34.10
N GLU A 275 16.50 -31.33 -35.02
CA GLU A 275 16.96 -31.91 -36.29
C GLU A 275 17.94 -33.07 -36.05
N LYS A 276 18.95 -32.85 -35.18
CA LYS A 276 19.94 -33.89 -34.82
C LYS A 276 19.32 -35.10 -34.15
N SER A 277 18.17 -34.96 -33.47
CA SER A 277 17.45 -36.08 -32.85
C SER A 277 16.95 -37.13 -33.87
N SER A 278 16.84 -36.76 -35.15
CA SER A 278 16.32 -37.63 -36.21
C SER A 278 17.30 -38.70 -36.68
N THR A 279 18.57 -38.67 -36.22
CA THR A 279 19.60 -39.63 -36.64
C THR A 279 20.41 -40.17 -35.46
N PRO A 280 20.86 -41.45 -35.49
CA PRO A 280 21.73 -42.00 -34.45
C PRO A 280 23.05 -41.23 -34.27
N GLN A 281 23.61 -40.71 -35.37
CA GLN A 281 24.83 -39.89 -35.33
C GLN A 281 24.57 -38.56 -34.62
N GLY A 282 23.47 -37.88 -34.91
CA GLY A 282 23.11 -36.61 -34.26
C GLY A 282 22.81 -36.79 -32.77
N LEU A 283 22.14 -37.88 -32.38
CA LEU A 283 21.94 -38.24 -30.97
C LEU A 283 23.26 -38.48 -30.22
N SER A 284 24.21 -39.18 -30.84
CA SER A 284 25.55 -39.39 -30.28
C SER A 284 26.34 -38.09 -30.18
N GLU A 285 26.21 -37.20 -31.17
CA GLU A 285 26.86 -35.89 -31.18
C GLU A 285 26.31 -35.01 -30.05
N LEU A 286 24.99 -34.93 -29.89
CA LEU A 286 24.34 -34.20 -28.78
C LEU A 286 24.77 -34.75 -27.42
N SER A 287 24.80 -36.08 -27.26
CA SER A 287 25.27 -36.73 -26.02
C SER A 287 26.71 -36.32 -25.69
N SER A 288 27.57 -36.23 -26.71
CA SER A 288 28.96 -35.81 -26.55
C SER A 288 29.10 -34.32 -26.24
N ILE A 289 28.38 -33.45 -26.95
CA ILE A 289 28.47 -31.99 -26.78
C ILE A 289 27.98 -31.61 -25.38
N PHE A 290 26.78 -32.05 -25.02
CA PHE A 290 26.17 -31.75 -23.72
C PHE A 290 26.71 -32.62 -22.59
N LYS A 291 27.61 -33.56 -22.88
CA LYS A 291 28.20 -34.51 -21.91
C LYS A 291 27.13 -35.19 -21.06
N THR A 292 26.14 -35.80 -21.70
CA THR A 292 25.02 -36.42 -20.98
C THR A 292 25.48 -37.66 -20.21
N CYS A 293 24.90 -37.91 -19.02
CA CYS A 293 25.29 -39.05 -18.19
C CYS A 293 24.92 -40.40 -18.81
N ARG A 294 23.89 -40.41 -19.67
CA ARG A 294 23.50 -41.55 -20.51
C ARG A 294 23.43 -41.13 -21.98
N PRO A 295 23.68 -42.04 -22.93
CA PRO A 295 23.47 -41.75 -24.35
C PRO A 295 22.00 -41.47 -24.65
N LEU A 296 21.74 -40.41 -25.42
CA LEU A 296 20.41 -40.06 -25.93
C LEU A 296 19.98 -41.09 -26.98
N LYS A 297 18.76 -41.60 -26.89
CA LYS A 297 18.27 -42.70 -27.74
C LYS A 297 17.19 -42.29 -28.73
N ASN A 298 16.43 -41.24 -28.43
CA ASN A 298 15.26 -40.84 -29.19
C ASN A 298 14.93 -39.36 -28.97
N LEU A 299 13.90 -38.88 -29.66
CA LEU A 299 13.40 -37.51 -29.52
C LEU A 299 13.02 -37.16 -28.07
N GLN A 300 12.40 -38.09 -27.33
CA GLN A 300 11.99 -37.85 -25.95
C GLN A 300 13.19 -37.51 -25.04
N ASP A 301 14.31 -38.21 -25.21
CA ASP A 301 15.55 -37.91 -24.48
C ASP A 301 16.08 -36.50 -24.84
N VAL A 302 15.95 -36.08 -26.11
CA VAL A 302 16.37 -34.74 -26.55
C VAL A 302 15.43 -33.65 -26.02
N GLU A 303 14.12 -33.90 -25.97
CA GLU A 303 13.14 -33.00 -25.34
C GLU A 303 13.44 -32.85 -23.85
N SER A 304 13.74 -33.94 -23.14
CA SER A 304 14.10 -33.88 -21.72
C SER A 304 15.39 -33.10 -21.49
N LEU A 305 16.40 -33.26 -22.36
CA LEU A 305 17.62 -32.44 -22.33
C LEU A 305 17.30 -30.96 -22.61
N ALA A 306 16.46 -30.66 -23.60
CA ALA A 306 16.04 -29.29 -23.90
C ALA A 306 15.33 -28.64 -22.71
N LEU A 307 14.48 -29.40 -21.98
CA LEU A 307 13.87 -28.96 -20.73
C LEU A 307 14.92 -28.69 -19.65
N THR A 308 15.95 -29.53 -19.48
CA THR A 308 17.05 -29.26 -18.54
C THR A 308 17.73 -27.93 -18.83
N LEU A 309 17.95 -27.63 -20.11
CA LEU A 309 18.59 -26.38 -20.54
C LEU A 309 17.66 -25.17 -20.34
N MET A 310 16.37 -25.34 -20.63
CA MET A 310 15.34 -24.32 -20.41
C MET A 310 15.18 -23.97 -18.92
N MET A 311 15.15 -24.97 -18.04
CA MET A 311 15.09 -24.77 -16.59
C MET A 311 16.34 -24.08 -16.03
N ALA A 312 17.51 -24.24 -16.68
CA ALA A 312 18.68 -23.45 -16.29
C ALA A 312 18.51 -21.95 -16.57
N TRP A 313 17.91 -21.57 -17.69
CA TRP A 313 17.60 -20.16 -17.98
C TRP A 313 16.57 -19.59 -17.02
N ASP A 314 15.53 -20.36 -16.74
CA ASP A 314 14.51 -20.07 -15.74
C ASP A 314 15.10 -19.79 -14.35
N THR A 315 15.88 -20.74 -13.82
CA THR A 315 16.49 -20.61 -12.49
C THR A 315 17.48 -19.44 -12.42
N MET A 316 18.22 -19.17 -13.50
CA MET A 316 19.08 -17.99 -13.57
C MET A 316 18.28 -16.67 -13.60
N ALA A 317 17.11 -16.63 -14.25
CA ALA A 317 16.24 -15.45 -14.26
C ALA A 317 15.66 -15.19 -12.85
N MET A 318 15.13 -16.22 -12.18
CA MET A 318 14.73 -16.10 -10.77
C MET A 318 15.88 -15.64 -9.87
N GLY A 319 17.09 -16.16 -10.13
CA GLY A 319 18.32 -15.80 -9.41
C GLY A 319 19.09 -14.62 -9.96
N ASN A 320 18.47 -13.73 -10.74
CA ASN A 320 19.15 -12.64 -11.45
C ASN A 320 19.58 -11.46 -10.53
N PHE A 321 20.12 -11.78 -9.35
CA PHE A 321 20.51 -10.84 -8.31
C PHE A 321 21.75 -10.01 -8.67
N PRO A 322 21.89 -8.79 -8.12
CA PRO A 322 23.01 -7.90 -8.42
C PRO A 322 24.34 -8.31 -7.78
N TYR A 323 24.34 -9.37 -6.98
CA TYR A 323 25.49 -9.93 -6.28
C TYR A 323 25.47 -11.48 -6.33
N PRO A 324 26.61 -12.15 -6.08
CA PRO A 324 26.64 -13.61 -6.03
C PRO A 324 25.73 -14.17 -4.94
N SER A 325 24.97 -15.21 -5.25
CA SER A 325 24.00 -15.80 -4.32
C SER A 325 23.87 -17.30 -4.51
N SER A 326 23.70 -18.02 -3.40
CA SER A 326 23.45 -19.46 -3.39
C SER A 326 21.97 -19.83 -3.27
N TYR A 327 21.06 -18.85 -3.17
CA TYR A 327 19.65 -19.10 -2.83
C TYR A 327 18.99 -20.13 -3.77
N LEU A 328 19.08 -19.93 -5.08
CA LEU A 328 18.48 -20.81 -6.10
C LEU A 328 19.26 -22.12 -6.31
N THR A 329 20.38 -22.29 -5.62
CA THR A 329 21.12 -23.56 -5.58
C THR A 329 20.92 -24.28 -4.24
N GLU A 330 19.92 -23.87 -3.46
CA GLU A 330 19.62 -24.41 -2.13
C GLU A 330 20.81 -24.27 -1.15
N GLY A 331 21.60 -23.20 -1.27
CA GLY A 331 22.77 -22.97 -0.44
C GLY A 331 24.02 -23.79 -0.82
N LYS A 332 23.99 -24.55 -1.93
CA LYS A 332 25.11 -25.43 -2.32
C LYS A 332 26.27 -24.70 -2.99
N SER A 333 26.00 -23.68 -3.81
CA SER A 333 27.03 -22.92 -4.53
C SER A 333 26.56 -21.54 -4.98
N ASN A 334 27.42 -20.54 -4.95
CA ASN A 334 27.05 -19.23 -5.46
C ASN A 334 26.98 -19.21 -6.98
N MET A 335 25.83 -18.80 -7.52
CA MET A 335 25.78 -18.25 -8.87
C MET A 335 26.42 -16.85 -8.89
N PRO A 336 27.02 -16.42 -10.01
CA PRO A 336 27.59 -15.08 -10.12
C PRO A 336 26.51 -14.00 -10.06
N ALA A 337 26.92 -12.74 -9.85
CA ALA A 337 26.02 -11.60 -10.03
C ALA A 337 25.48 -11.54 -11.46
N PHE A 338 24.19 -11.27 -11.61
CA PHE A 338 23.46 -11.26 -12.88
C PHE A 338 23.76 -12.48 -13.77
N PRO A 339 23.46 -13.71 -13.30
CA PRO A 339 23.82 -14.95 -13.99
C PRO A 339 23.30 -15.03 -15.43
N VAL A 340 22.13 -14.45 -15.74
CA VAL A 340 21.62 -14.39 -17.12
C VAL A 340 22.55 -13.60 -18.04
N ARG A 341 23.09 -12.46 -17.58
CA ARG A 341 24.06 -11.66 -18.35
C ARG A 341 25.35 -12.45 -18.60
N VAL A 342 25.81 -13.19 -17.60
CA VAL A 342 27.00 -14.05 -17.73
C VAL A 342 26.74 -15.17 -18.74
N ALA A 343 25.61 -15.86 -18.64
CA ALA A 343 25.21 -16.90 -19.60
C ALA A 343 25.09 -16.33 -21.02
N CYS A 344 24.46 -15.15 -21.17
CA CYS A 344 24.34 -14.45 -22.43
C CYS A 344 25.68 -14.09 -23.06
N SER A 345 26.66 -13.62 -22.27
CA SER A 345 28.01 -13.33 -22.80
C SER A 345 28.70 -14.57 -23.38
N ARG A 346 28.45 -15.75 -22.81
CA ARG A 346 29.02 -17.03 -23.28
C ARG A 346 28.40 -17.48 -24.60
N ILE A 347 27.08 -17.38 -24.74
CA ILE A 347 26.38 -17.80 -25.96
C ILE A 347 26.48 -16.76 -27.08
N ALA A 348 26.58 -15.47 -26.76
CA ALA A 348 26.80 -14.42 -27.76
C ALA A 348 28.15 -14.56 -28.48
N SER A 349 29.15 -15.09 -27.77
CA SER A 349 30.51 -15.34 -28.31
C SER A 349 30.63 -16.68 -29.05
N ALA A 350 29.51 -17.31 -29.42
CA ALA A 350 29.51 -18.61 -30.10
C ALA A 350 30.23 -18.52 -31.45
N PRO A 351 31.12 -19.49 -31.78
CA PRO A 351 31.67 -19.61 -33.13
C PRO A 351 30.55 -19.79 -34.17
N ASP A 352 30.75 -19.25 -35.36
CA ASP A 352 29.80 -19.34 -36.49
C ASP A 352 29.78 -20.76 -37.12
N ASN A 353 29.36 -21.75 -36.33
CA ASN A 353 29.08 -23.12 -36.75
C ASN A 353 28.19 -23.85 -35.72
N ASN A 354 27.48 -24.89 -36.19
CA ASN A 354 26.50 -25.64 -35.41
C ASN A 354 27.04 -26.24 -34.10
N THR A 355 28.22 -26.87 -34.14
CA THR A 355 28.83 -27.48 -32.95
C THR A 355 29.28 -26.41 -31.94
N GLY A 356 29.80 -25.28 -32.42
CA GLY A 356 30.18 -24.12 -31.63
C GLY A 356 28.98 -23.51 -30.89
N LEU A 357 27.86 -23.33 -31.59
CA LEU A 357 26.62 -22.83 -31.00
C LEU A 357 26.06 -23.76 -29.90
N LEU A 358 25.99 -25.07 -30.15
CA LEU A 358 25.53 -26.04 -29.15
C LEU A 358 26.47 -26.12 -27.93
N THR A 359 27.78 -26.02 -28.16
CA THR A 359 28.78 -25.97 -27.07
C THR A 359 28.63 -24.69 -26.24
N ALA A 360 28.38 -23.56 -26.90
CA ALA A 360 28.15 -22.28 -26.24
C ALA A 360 26.86 -22.28 -25.40
N MET A 361 25.80 -22.92 -25.90
CA MET A 361 24.55 -23.17 -25.15
C MET A 361 24.81 -23.98 -23.89
N LYS A 362 25.55 -25.09 -24.00
CA LYS A 362 25.95 -25.87 -22.82
C LYS A 362 26.71 -24.99 -21.81
N ASN A 363 27.73 -24.27 -22.27
CA ASN A 363 28.55 -23.41 -21.42
C ASN A 363 27.72 -22.29 -20.75
N ALA A 364 26.70 -21.77 -21.41
CA ALA A 364 25.79 -20.78 -20.85
C ALA A 364 24.94 -21.40 -19.72
N THR A 365 24.30 -22.55 -19.97
CA THR A 365 23.47 -23.23 -18.96
C THR A 365 24.26 -23.85 -17.80
N ASP A 366 25.54 -24.17 -18.01
CA ASP A 366 26.46 -24.67 -16.96
C ASP A 366 26.72 -23.63 -15.86
N ILE A 367 26.36 -22.36 -16.05
CA ILE A 367 26.35 -21.35 -14.98
C ILE A 367 25.48 -21.81 -13.80
N TYR A 368 24.36 -22.48 -14.09
CA TYR A 368 23.50 -23.11 -13.10
C TYR A 368 23.74 -24.61 -13.00
N ASN A 369 23.62 -25.33 -14.13
CA ASN A 369 23.67 -26.80 -14.16
C ASN A 369 25.01 -27.39 -13.64
N ASN A 370 26.07 -26.59 -13.61
CA ASN A 370 27.36 -26.96 -13.04
C ASN A 370 27.92 -25.83 -12.16
N ALA A 371 27.07 -25.13 -11.41
CA ALA A 371 27.47 -24.05 -10.51
C ALA A 371 28.51 -24.51 -9.46
N THR A 372 28.42 -25.76 -8.98
CA THR A 372 29.39 -26.35 -8.04
C THR A 372 30.73 -26.71 -8.68
N GLN A 373 30.82 -26.71 -10.01
CA GLN A 373 31.96 -27.20 -10.80
C GLN A 373 32.31 -28.67 -10.57
N SER A 374 31.46 -29.42 -9.87
CA SER A 374 31.67 -30.82 -9.52
C SER A 374 30.82 -31.78 -10.37
N VAL A 375 29.93 -31.26 -11.22
CA VAL A 375 29.06 -32.08 -12.07
C VAL A 375 29.87 -32.65 -13.24
N VAL A 376 29.97 -33.98 -13.29
CA VAL A 376 30.78 -34.71 -14.28
C VAL A 376 30.07 -34.80 -15.64
N CYS A 377 28.74 -34.93 -15.62
CA CYS A 377 27.89 -35.10 -16.79
C CYS A 377 26.50 -34.49 -16.55
N THR A 378 25.78 -34.14 -17.61
CA THR A 378 24.42 -33.59 -17.54
C THR A 378 23.39 -34.71 -17.45
N GLU A 379 22.62 -34.74 -16.36
CA GLU A 379 21.49 -35.66 -16.20
C GLU A 379 20.30 -35.21 -17.05
N VAL A 380 19.69 -36.16 -17.77
CA VAL A 380 18.61 -35.89 -18.75
C VAL A 380 17.23 -36.29 -18.21
N GLU A 381 17.18 -37.11 -17.16
CA GLU A 381 15.95 -37.48 -16.45
C GLU A 381 16.02 -36.91 -15.05
N GLN A 382 15.56 -35.68 -14.88
CA GLN A 382 15.40 -35.10 -13.56
C GLN A 382 13.92 -35.06 -13.21
N ASP A 383 13.59 -35.56 -12.01
CA ASP A 383 12.39 -35.14 -11.30
C ASP A 383 12.66 -33.71 -10.82
N TYR A 384 12.47 -32.74 -11.72
CA TYR A 384 12.91 -31.34 -11.53
C TYR A 384 12.35 -30.71 -10.25
N ASP A 385 11.12 -31.08 -9.90
CA ASP A 385 10.35 -30.42 -8.83
C ASP A 385 10.04 -31.38 -7.66
N GLY A 386 10.50 -32.64 -7.74
CA GLY A 386 10.33 -33.62 -6.69
C GLY A 386 8.89 -33.76 -6.20
N ILE A 387 8.65 -33.45 -4.92
CA ILE A 387 7.32 -33.54 -4.31
C ILE A 387 6.47 -32.28 -4.52
N TRP A 388 7.06 -31.16 -4.94
CA TRP A 388 6.31 -29.95 -5.31
C TRP A 388 5.39 -30.22 -6.50
N ASP A 389 5.84 -31.07 -7.42
CA ASP A 389 5.08 -31.58 -8.56
C ASP A 389 3.74 -32.24 -8.14
N TYR A 390 3.68 -32.86 -6.96
CA TYR A 390 2.42 -33.37 -6.42
C TYR A 390 1.43 -32.25 -6.07
N MET A 391 1.92 -31.12 -5.54
CA MET A 391 1.08 -29.99 -5.18
C MET A 391 0.48 -29.33 -6.42
N TRP A 392 1.23 -29.24 -7.53
CA TRP A 392 0.66 -28.89 -8.83
C TRP A 392 -0.36 -29.93 -9.30
N CYS A 393 -0.01 -31.21 -9.32
CA CYS A 393 -0.88 -32.27 -9.81
C CYS A 393 -2.16 -32.51 -8.98
N SER A 394 -2.23 -31.98 -7.76
CA SER A 394 -3.41 -32.07 -6.89
C SER A 394 -4.20 -30.76 -6.82
N GLN A 395 -3.53 -29.63 -6.61
CA GLN A 395 -4.16 -28.33 -6.28
C GLN A 395 -3.88 -27.24 -7.32
N LEU A 396 -3.06 -27.56 -8.33
CA LEU A 396 -2.67 -26.68 -9.42
C LEU A 396 -2.01 -25.37 -8.97
N LEU A 397 -1.13 -25.49 -7.97
CA LEU A 397 -0.24 -24.43 -7.49
C LEU A 397 0.95 -24.27 -8.46
N GLY A 398 0.96 -23.19 -9.24
CA GLY A 398 1.85 -22.94 -10.39
C GLY A 398 3.20 -23.64 -10.40
N GLN A 399 3.51 -24.28 -11.54
CA GLN A 399 4.81 -24.90 -11.81
C GLN A 399 5.22 -24.65 -13.25
N GLU A 400 6.44 -24.14 -13.42
CA GLU A 400 7.01 -23.63 -14.67
C GLU A 400 7.00 -24.69 -15.77
N SER A 401 7.36 -25.93 -15.40
CA SER A 401 7.43 -27.06 -16.32
C SER A 401 6.11 -27.32 -17.07
N TYR A 402 4.98 -26.85 -16.53
CA TYR A 402 3.64 -26.98 -17.09
C TYR A 402 3.10 -25.73 -17.80
N TYR A 403 3.91 -24.69 -18.00
CA TYR A 403 3.57 -23.51 -18.79
C TYR A 403 3.96 -23.67 -20.26
N ASP A 404 3.02 -23.39 -21.15
CA ASP A 404 3.22 -23.39 -22.59
C ASP A 404 4.15 -22.25 -23.03
N SER A 405 4.97 -22.53 -24.03
CA SER A 405 5.85 -21.56 -24.70
C SER A 405 5.53 -21.56 -26.19
N ASN A 406 5.75 -20.44 -26.86
CA ASN A 406 5.35 -20.27 -28.26
C ASN A 406 6.54 -20.01 -29.21
N GLY A 407 7.72 -19.68 -28.70
CA GLY A 407 8.90 -19.34 -29.51
C GLY A 407 8.76 -18.06 -30.36
N GLU A 408 7.67 -17.32 -30.18
CA GLU A 408 7.42 -16.02 -30.80
C GLU A 408 7.72 -14.89 -29.80
N SER A 409 7.01 -14.89 -28.66
CA SER A 409 7.20 -13.94 -27.56
C SER A 409 8.33 -14.34 -26.63
N ASP A 410 8.73 -15.61 -26.64
CA ASP A 410 9.80 -16.16 -25.83
C ASP A 410 10.95 -16.72 -26.69
N MET A 411 12.11 -16.96 -26.08
CA MET A 411 13.30 -17.48 -26.76
C MET A 411 13.35 -19.01 -26.84
N PHE A 412 12.30 -19.72 -26.41
CA PHE A 412 12.26 -21.17 -26.36
C PHE A 412 11.56 -21.76 -27.58
N TRP A 413 11.44 -23.09 -27.64
CA TRP A 413 10.69 -23.75 -28.71
C TRP A 413 9.21 -23.82 -28.35
N SER A 414 8.33 -23.93 -29.35
CA SER A 414 6.91 -24.06 -29.10
C SER A 414 6.60 -25.35 -28.34
N ARG A 415 5.96 -25.20 -27.17
CA ARG A 415 5.41 -26.28 -26.35
C ARG A 415 3.93 -26.01 -26.13
N ASN A 416 3.06 -26.81 -26.74
CA ASN A 416 1.63 -26.76 -26.48
C ASN A 416 1.26 -27.75 -25.37
N LEU A 417 0.93 -27.23 -24.19
CA LEU A 417 0.52 -28.02 -23.03
C LEU A 417 -0.98 -27.82 -22.80
N THR A 418 -1.73 -28.91 -22.88
CA THR A 418 -3.17 -28.90 -22.61
C THR A 418 -3.46 -29.55 -21.26
N ILE A 419 -4.57 -29.17 -20.63
CA ILE A 419 -4.97 -29.72 -19.33
C ILE A 419 -5.17 -31.24 -19.40
N GLU A 420 -5.58 -31.79 -20.55
CA GLU A 420 -5.74 -33.23 -20.74
C GLU A 420 -4.40 -33.96 -20.68
N LYS A 421 -3.35 -33.39 -21.30
CA LYS A 421 -2.00 -33.96 -21.24
C LYS A 421 -1.45 -33.88 -19.82
N ILE A 422 -1.58 -32.72 -19.18
CA ILE A 422 -1.14 -32.50 -17.80
C ILE A 422 -1.84 -33.48 -16.86
N SER A 423 -3.16 -33.62 -16.98
CA SER A 423 -3.94 -34.54 -16.15
C SER A 423 -3.53 -36.00 -16.35
N ALA A 424 -3.21 -36.42 -17.59
CA ALA A 424 -2.71 -37.75 -17.87
C ALA A 424 -1.33 -37.99 -17.24
N ASP A 425 -0.42 -37.01 -17.32
CA ASP A 425 0.91 -37.09 -16.72
C ASP A 425 0.82 -37.13 -15.18
N CYS A 426 -0.03 -36.32 -14.57
CA CYS A 426 -0.31 -36.33 -13.14
C CYS A 426 -0.92 -37.66 -12.67
N GLN A 427 -1.87 -38.21 -13.43
CA GLN A 427 -2.48 -39.50 -13.12
C GLN A 427 -1.47 -40.63 -13.22
N ALA A 428 -0.55 -40.58 -14.20
CA ALA A 428 0.49 -41.57 -14.38
C ALA A 428 1.57 -41.52 -13.28
N LYS A 429 1.98 -40.31 -12.87
CA LYS A 429 3.06 -40.12 -11.90
C LYS A 429 2.59 -40.23 -10.45
N TRP A 430 1.43 -39.65 -10.13
CA TRP A 430 0.96 -39.47 -8.75
C TRP A 430 -0.39 -40.13 -8.45
N GLY A 431 -1.10 -40.62 -9.47
CA GLY A 431 -2.42 -41.21 -9.29
C GLY A 431 -3.52 -40.21 -8.93
N VAL A 432 -3.25 -38.90 -9.11
CA VAL A 432 -4.19 -37.80 -8.88
C VAL A 432 -4.40 -37.01 -10.16
N SER A 433 -5.51 -36.27 -10.22
CA SER A 433 -5.79 -35.32 -11.30
C SER A 433 -5.91 -33.91 -10.71
N PRO A 434 -5.39 -32.89 -11.41
CA PRO A 434 -5.41 -31.53 -10.90
C PRO A 434 -6.83 -30.97 -10.83
N ASP A 435 -7.14 -30.26 -9.74
CA ASP A 435 -8.37 -29.49 -9.61
C ASP A 435 -8.15 -28.05 -10.09
N THR A 436 -8.74 -27.71 -11.24
CA THR A 436 -8.58 -26.40 -11.87
C THR A 436 -9.30 -25.27 -11.12
N ASP A 437 -10.30 -25.59 -10.31
CA ASP A 437 -11.18 -24.62 -9.65
C ASP A 437 -10.92 -24.50 -8.14
N LEU A 438 -10.11 -25.38 -7.53
CA LEU A 438 -9.89 -25.42 -6.08
C LEU A 438 -9.48 -24.06 -5.49
N ILE A 439 -8.36 -23.49 -5.95
CA ILE A 439 -7.84 -22.21 -5.42
C ILE A 439 -8.86 -21.07 -5.63
N ARG A 440 -9.51 -21.04 -6.79
CA ARG A 440 -10.55 -20.04 -7.08
C ARG A 440 -11.80 -20.22 -6.21
N THR A 441 -12.15 -21.45 -5.86
CA THR A 441 -13.25 -21.76 -4.95
C THR A 441 -12.91 -21.35 -3.52
N GLU A 442 -11.68 -21.59 -3.09
CA GLU A 442 -11.20 -21.31 -1.74
C GLU A 442 -11.06 -19.82 -1.43
N TYR A 443 -10.60 -19.02 -2.40
CA TYR A 443 -10.21 -17.63 -2.21
C TYR A 443 -10.96 -16.62 -3.10
N GLY A 444 -11.70 -17.09 -4.11
CA GLY A 444 -12.52 -16.28 -4.98
C GLY A 444 -11.84 -15.81 -6.27
N SER A 445 -12.53 -14.95 -7.02
CA SER A 445 -11.95 -14.27 -8.17
C SER A 445 -10.88 -13.26 -7.71
N PRO A 446 -9.97 -12.83 -8.60
CA PRO A 446 -8.96 -11.82 -8.27
C PRO A 446 -9.55 -10.56 -7.64
N GLN A 447 -10.66 -10.08 -8.19
CA GLN A 447 -11.34 -8.87 -7.70
C GLN A 447 -11.95 -9.10 -6.32
N SER A 448 -12.65 -10.22 -6.09
CA SER A 448 -13.25 -10.50 -4.78
C SER A 448 -12.21 -10.78 -3.70
N LEU A 449 -11.13 -11.49 -4.05
CA LEU A 449 -10.01 -11.81 -3.17
C LEU A 449 -9.34 -10.52 -2.71
N LEU A 450 -8.93 -9.67 -3.65
CA LEU A 450 -8.25 -8.42 -3.34
C LEU A 450 -9.16 -7.43 -2.61
N ALA A 451 -10.47 -7.39 -2.90
CA ALA A 451 -11.40 -6.50 -2.23
C ALA A 451 -11.69 -6.89 -0.77
N SER A 452 -11.64 -8.19 -0.44
CA SER A 452 -11.96 -8.71 0.90
C SER A 452 -10.75 -8.85 1.82
N THR A 453 -9.54 -8.67 1.29
CA THR A 453 -8.28 -8.84 2.02
C THR A 453 -7.79 -7.52 2.63
N SER A 454 -6.93 -7.56 3.64
CA SER A 454 -6.31 -6.35 4.20
C SER A 454 -4.95 -6.59 4.83
N ASN A 455 -4.16 -5.52 4.94
CA ASN A 455 -2.83 -5.51 5.57
C ASN A 455 -1.86 -6.47 4.89
N ILE A 456 -1.72 -6.36 3.57
CA ILE A 456 -0.75 -7.14 2.81
C ILE A 456 0.10 -6.20 1.96
N VAL A 457 1.41 -6.43 1.97
CA VAL A 457 2.33 -5.87 0.97
C VAL A 457 2.60 -6.96 -0.05
N PHE A 458 2.31 -6.70 -1.33
CA PHE A 458 2.75 -7.54 -2.44
C PHE A 458 3.92 -6.85 -3.14
N SER A 459 5.13 -7.40 -3.00
CA SER A 459 6.33 -6.96 -3.72
C SER A 459 6.60 -7.87 -4.91
N ASN A 460 7.04 -7.32 -6.05
CA ASN A 460 7.44 -8.13 -7.22
C ASN A 460 8.69 -7.54 -7.90
N GLY A 461 9.60 -8.42 -8.32
CA GLY A 461 10.80 -8.06 -9.08
C GLY A 461 10.54 -7.91 -10.57
N GLY A 462 11.17 -6.95 -11.25
CA GLY A 462 11.08 -6.77 -12.70
C GLY A 462 11.80 -7.84 -13.52
N PHE A 463 12.82 -8.49 -12.96
CA PHE A 463 13.50 -9.65 -13.53
C PHE A 463 12.87 -10.98 -13.11
N ASP A 464 11.91 -10.96 -12.19
CA ASP A 464 11.26 -12.17 -11.71
C ASP A 464 10.18 -12.68 -12.69
N PRO A 465 10.33 -13.89 -13.26
CA PRO A 465 9.30 -14.46 -14.13
C PRO A 465 7.95 -14.66 -13.43
N TRP A 466 7.97 -14.94 -12.12
CA TRP A 466 6.78 -15.16 -11.31
C TRP A 466 5.90 -13.92 -11.13
N ARG A 467 6.45 -12.73 -11.40
CA ARG A 467 5.69 -11.47 -11.43
C ARG A 467 4.45 -11.56 -12.32
N SER A 468 4.51 -12.33 -13.41
CA SER A 468 3.41 -12.53 -14.35
C SER A 468 2.15 -13.11 -13.71
N GLY A 469 2.28 -13.91 -12.64
CA GLY A 469 1.17 -14.46 -11.86
C GLY A 469 0.87 -13.72 -10.55
N GLY A 470 1.56 -12.59 -10.29
CA GLY A 470 1.45 -11.81 -9.06
C GLY A 470 0.33 -10.78 -9.05
N VAL A 471 0.24 -10.02 -7.94
CA VAL A 471 -0.71 -8.90 -7.80
C VAL A 471 -0.07 -7.61 -8.32
N LEU A 472 -0.45 -7.19 -9.53
CA LEU A 472 0.13 -6.00 -10.18
C LEU A 472 -0.76 -4.76 -10.09
N SER A 473 -2.03 -4.92 -9.72
CA SER A 473 -2.95 -3.80 -9.53
C SER A 473 -4.02 -4.15 -8.51
N THR A 474 -4.46 -3.15 -7.74
CA THR A 474 -5.57 -3.26 -6.79
C THR A 474 -6.13 -1.88 -6.48
N SER A 475 -7.43 -1.80 -6.20
CA SER A 475 -8.09 -0.59 -5.71
C SER A 475 -8.23 -0.57 -4.17
N ASN A 476 -7.78 -1.63 -3.50
CA ASN A 476 -7.88 -1.75 -2.05
C ASN A 476 -6.75 -0.98 -1.35
N PRO A 477 -7.04 0.09 -0.58
CA PRO A 477 -6.02 0.93 0.05
C PRO A 477 -5.28 0.25 1.21
N THR A 478 -5.78 -0.89 1.69
CA THR A 478 -5.13 -1.69 2.75
C THR A 478 -4.11 -2.69 2.19
N ILE A 479 -4.05 -2.82 0.86
CA ILE A 479 -3.04 -3.58 0.14
C ILE A 479 -2.03 -2.58 -0.42
N THR A 480 -0.75 -2.84 -0.21
CA THR A 480 0.34 -2.04 -0.78
C THR A 480 1.04 -2.86 -1.85
N LEU A 481 1.21 -2.27 -3.03
CA LEU A 481 1.96 -2.89 -4.12
C LEU A 481 3.34 -2.25 -4.18
N VAL A 482 4.37 -3.07 -4.28
CA VAL A 482 5.77 -2.65 -4.33
C VAL A 482 6.41 -3.24 -5.57
N ASP A 483 6.91 -2.39 -6.46
CA ASP A 483 7.59 -2.79 -7.68
C ASP A 483 9.10 -2.58 -7.54
N ILE A 484 9.89 -3.57 -7.92
CA ILE A 484 11.35 -3.56 -7.84
C ILE A 484 11.89 -3.83 -9.25
N PRO A 485 12.02 -2.81 -10.12
CA PRO A 485 12.34 -3.01 -11.53
C PRO A 485 13.60 -3.83 -11.80
N GLU A 486 14.65 -3.65 -10.99
CA GLU A 486 15.92 -4.37 -11.09
C GLU A 486 16.00 -5.60 -10.16
N GLY A 487 14.90 -5.94 -9.49
CA GLY A 487 14.81 -7.07 -8.58
C GLY A 487 14.49 -8.35 -9.34
N ALA A 488 15.19 -9.43 -9.00
CA ALA A 488 14.79 -10.79 -9.35
C ALA A 488 13.86 -11.37 -8.27
N HIS A 489 13.79 -12.69 -8.14
CA HIS A 489 12.82 -13.36 -7.28
C HIS A 489 12.98 -12.96 -5.80
N HIS A 490 11.99 -12.22 -5.28
CA HIS A 490 11.86 -11.67 -3.91
C HIS A 490 13.17 -11.10 -3.31
N LEU A 491 13.89 -10.27 -4.08
CA LEU A 491 15.13 -9.60 -3.65
C LEU A 491 14.96 -8.74 -2.37
N ASP A 492 13.78 -8.20 -2.14
CA ASP A 492 13.38 -7.45 -0.95
C ASP A 492 13.55 -8.24 0.35
N LEU A 493 13.32 -9.55 0.33
CA LEU A 493 13.50 -10.40 1.51
C LEU A 493 14.97 -10.66 1.86
N MET A 494 15.88 -10.54 0.88
CA MET A 494 17.30 -10.85 1.07
C MET A 494 17.97 -9.90 2.06
N PHE A 495 19.11 -10.32 2.62
CA PHE A 495 19.99 -9.41 3.37
C PHE A 495 20.42 -8.22 2.53
N SER A 496 20.56 -7.07 3.20
CA SER A 496 21.03 -5.85 2.59
C SER A 496 22.48 -5.99 2.12
N ASP A 497 22.71 -5.66 0.86
CA ASP A 497 24.02 -5.73 0.20
C ASP A 497 24.42 -4.34 -0.34
N PRO A 498 25.70 -3.94 -0.32
CA PRO A 498 26.15 -2.69 -0.91
C PRO A 498 25.83 -2.53 -2.42
N LEU A 499 25.59 -3.64 -3.13
CA LEU A 499 25.21 -3.68 -4.54
C LEU A 499 23.69 -3.63 -4.76
N ASP A 500 22.89 -3.50 -3.70
CA ASP A 500 21.45 -3.36 -3.81
C ASP A 500 21.07 -2.12 -4.63
N PRO A 501 20.16 -2.25 -5.62
CA PRO A 501 19.63 -1.11 -6.34
C PRO A 501 18.80 -0.20 -5.40
N SER A 502 18.66 1.07 -5.77
CA SER A 502 17.85 2.02 -5.00
C SER A 502 16.37 1.61 -4.92
N SER A 503 15.89 0.81 -5.87
CA SER A 503 14.52 0.29 -5.89
C SER A 503 14.26 -0.71 -4.76
N VAL A 504 15.15 -1.69 -4.50
CA VAL A 504 14.95 -2.63 -3.39
C VAL A 504 15.11 -1.95 -2.04
N THR A 505 16.05 -1.01 -1.89
CA THR A 505 16.16 -0.23 -0.63
C THR A 505 14.95 0.68 -0.40
N HIS A 506 14.24 1.08 -1.46
CA HIS A 506 12.93 1.72 -1.34
C HIS A 506 11.81 0.73 -0.99
N ALA A 507 11.80 -0.47 -1.58
CA ALA A 507 10.85 -1.53 -1.26
C ALA A 507 10.88 -1.90 0.22
N ARG A 508 12.07 -2.23 0.75
CA ARG A 508 12.26 -2.57 2.17
C ARG A 508 11.81 -1.44 3.10
N ARG A 509 12.00 -0.17 2.69
CA ARG A 509 11.47 1.00 3.41
C ARG A 509 9.96 0.98 3.53
N VAL A 510 9.28 0.76 2.41
CA VAL A 510 7.82 0.73 2.36
C VAL A 510 7.28 -0.43 3.19
N GLU A 511 7.88 -1.62 3.08
CA GLU A 511 7.53 -2.81 3.86
C GLU A 511 7.66 -2.55 5.37
N VAL A 512 8.81 -2.05 5.82
CA VAL A 512 9.07 -1.71 7.23
C VAL A 512 8.13 -0.63 7.73
N GLN A 513 7.85 0.39 6.93
CA GLN A 513 6.87 1.41 7.27
C GLN A 513 5.47 0.80 7.47
N LYS A 514 5.03 -0.10 6.59
CA LYS A 514 3.73 -0.76 6.71
C LYS A 514 3.64 -1.64 7.96
N MET A 515 4.71 -2.34 8.32
CA MET A 515 4.78 -3.08 9.58
C MET A 515 4.58 -2.17 10.80
N HIS A 516 5.24 -1.00 10.83
CA HIS A 516 5.03 0.00 11.88
C HIS A 516 3.59 0.54 11.91
N GLU A 517 3.01 0.84 10.74
CA GLU A 517 1.63 1.30 10.62
C GLU A 517 0.63 0.29 11.20
N TRP A 518 0.77 -0.99 10.86
CA TRP A 518 -0.11 -2.04 11.36
C TRP A 518 -0.06 -2.18 12.89
N LEU A 519 1.14 -2.14 13.48
CA LEU A 519 1.32 -2.28 14.92
C LEU A 519 0.79 -1.09 15.71
N ARG A 520 0.98 0.15 15.22
CA ARG A 520 0.45 1.37 15.86
C ARG A 520 -1.07 1.37 15.99
N VAL A 521 -1.77 0.85 14.97
CA VAL A 521 -3.23 0.74 15.00
C VAL A 521 -3.66 -0.13 16.18
N VAL A 522 -2.98 -1.26 16.44
CA VAL A 522 -3.30 -2.14 17.59
C VAL A 522 -3.05 -1.44 18.93
N GLU A 523 -1.93 -0.73 19.06
CA GLU A 523 -1.54 -0.07 20.31
C GLU A 523 -2.49 1.06 20.72
N SER A 524 -2.96 1.85 19.76
CA SER A 524 -3.95 2.90 20.01
C SER A 524 -5.28 2.35 20.54
N HIS A 525 -5.69 1.16 20.08
CA HIS A 525 -6.89 0.47 20.59
C HIS A 525 -6.67 -0.14 22.00
N GLY A 526 -5.44 -0.54 22.32
CA GLY A 526 -5.05 -1.06 23.65
C GLY A 526 -4.97 0.01 24.74
N ALA A 527 -4.35 1.16 24.47
CA ALA A 527 -4.20 2.26 25.44
C ALA A 527 -5.54 2.87 25.87
N ALA A 528 -6.52 2.92 24.95
CA ALA A 528 -7.88 3.38 25.24
C ALA A 528 -8.61 2.49 26.27
N ARG A 529 -8.26 1.19 26.37
CA ARG A 529 -8.85 0.25 27.33
C ARG A 529 -8.31 0.40 28.75
N VAL A 530 -7.01 0.69 28.93
CA VAL A 530 -6.36 0.77 30.25
C VAL A 530 -6.76 2.02 31.04
N LEU A 531 -6.88 3.17 30.36
CA LEU A 531 -7.29 4.44 30.98
C LEU A 531 -8.73 4.41 31.55
N MET A 532 -9.62 3.58 30.99
CA MET A 532 -10.97 3.40 31.53
C MET A 532 -11.00 2.60 32.84
N SER A 533 -10.05 1.70 33.09
CA SER A 533 -10.01 0.87 34.31
C SER A 533 -9.62 1.66 35.57
N TRP A 534 -8.76 2.67 35.43
CA TRP A 534 -8.32 3.53 36.54
C TRP A 534 -9.38 4.57 36.98
N ALA A 535 -10.27 4.98 36.08
CA ALA A 535 -11.34 5.92 36.41
C ALA A 535 -12.47 5.29 37.26
N VAL A 536 -12.71 3.98 37.12
CA VAL A 536 -13.81 3.27 37.78
C VAL A 536 -13.56 3.04 39.28
N THR A 537 -12.30 2.93 39.72
CA THR A 537 -11.94 2.74 41.13
C THR A 537 -12.05 4.01 41.99
N SER A 538 -12.08 5.20 41.37
CA SER A 538 -12.19 6.49 42.07
C SER A 538 -13.64 6.91 42.36
N VAL A 539 -14.63 6.39 41.62
CA VAL A 539 -16.01 6.93 41.62
C VAL A 539 -16.95 6.24 42.62
N THR A 540 -16.57 5.07 43.15
CA THR A 540 -17.42 4.27 44.07
C THR A 540 -17.57 4.84 45.48
N HIS A 541 -16.83 5.89 45.87
CA HIS A 541 -16.85 6.43 47.23
C HIS A 541 -17.80 7.61 47.50
N ASN A 542 -18.54 8.15 46.51
CA ASN A 542 -19.17 9.48 46.66
C ASN A 542 -20.67 9.64 46.35
N ARG A 543 -21.47 8.58 46.20
CA ARG A 543 -22.94 8.74 46.00
C ARG A 543 -23.80 7.78 46.83
N MET A 544 -23.98 8.11 48.11
CA MET A 544 -25.21 7.80 48.85
C MET A 544 -25.82 9.11 49.37
N GLY A 545 -26.98 9.52 48.84
CA GLY A 545 -27.80 10.56 49.47
C GLY A 545 -28.78 11.30 48.57
N ARG A 546 -30.08 11.07 48.86
CA ARG A 546 -31.30 11.88 48.62
C ARG A 546 -32.22 11.64 47.40
N LYS A 547 -33.53 11.66 47.73
CA LYS A 547 -34.79 11.44 46.99
C LYS A 547 -35.62 12.76 46.88
N SER A 548 -36.69 12.70 46.05
CA SER A 548 -37.92 13.55 45.89
C SER A 548 -37.78 14.88 45.14
N SER A 549 -38.72 15.42 44.34
CA SER A 549 -40.12 15.11 43.90
C SER A 549 -40.51 16.03 42.70
N GLU A 550 -41.65 15.75 42.06
CA GLU A 550 -42.28 16.28 40.82
C GLU A 550 -42.55 17.80 40.68
N THR A 551 -42.57 18.32 39.43
CA THR A 551 -43.67 19.10 38.79
C THR A 551 -43.40 19.41 37.30
N GLU A 552 -44.47 19.41 36.49
CA GLU A 552 -44.52 19.56 35.02
C GLU A 552 -44.18 20.97 34.50
N GLY A 553 -43.66 20.99 33.26
CA GLY A 553 -43.54 22.16 32.39
C GLY A 553 -42.34 22.01 31.48
N ASP A 554 -42.54 21.54 30.24
CA ASP A 554 -41.50 21.30 29.22
C ASP A 554 -40.44 22.41 29.13
N PRO A 555 -39.15 22.09 29.35
CA PRO A 555 -38.06 22.59 28.55
C PRO A 555 -37.47 21.42 27.75
N VAL A 556 -37.17 21.66 26.47
CA VAL A 556 -36.35 20.78 25.63
C VAL A 556 -35.19 20.24 26.46
N GLN A 557 -35.27 18.96 26.85
CA GLN A 557 -34.24 18.31 27.64
C GLN A 557 -32.96 18.34 26.82
N THR A 558 -32.00 19.13 27.28
CA THR A 558 -30.62 18.98 26.88
C THR A 558 -30.20 17.61 27.39
N ILE A 559 -30.14 16.61 26.51
CA ILE A 559 -29.67 15.27 26.85
C ILE A 559 -28.16 15.37 27.11
N LEU A 560 -27.80 15.45 28.38
CA LEU A 560 -26.46 15.16 28.86
C LEU A 560 -26.26 13.64 28.82
N PHE A 561 -25.28 13.17 28.05
CA PHE A 561 -24.89 11.76 28.00
C PHE A 561 -23.92 11.44 29.14
N ASP A 562 -24.30 10.49 30.00
CA ASP A 562 -23.43 9.83 30.98
C ASP A 562 -22.85 8.54 30.36
N PRO A 563 -21.52 8.37 30.22
CA PRO A 563 -20.92 7.22 29.55
C PRO A 563 -20.67 6.00 30.46
N LEU A 564 -20.98 6.06 31.77
CA LEU A 564 -20.53 5.06 32.75
C LEU A 564 -21.53 3.94 33.09
N GLN A 565 -22.73 3.92 32.51
CA GLN A 565 -23.65 2.78 32.60
C GLN A 565 -23.88 2.15 31.23
N GLY A 566 -22.86 1.43 30.76
CA GLY A 566 -22.98 0.49 29.67
C GLY A 566 -23.37 -0.90 30.18
N GLU A 567 -24.65 -1.11 30.48
CA GLU A 567 -25.31 -2.39 30.20
C GLU A 567 -26.63 -2.12 29.47
N ILE A 568 -26.66 -2.48 28.18
CA ILE A 568 -27.48 -3.54 27.57
C ILE A 568 -28.96 -3.12 27.41
N ASP A 569 -29.47 -3.14 26.17
CA ASP A 569 -30.65 -3.96 25.83
C ASP A 569 -30.96 -3.89 24.33
N VAL A 570 -31.09 -5.05 23.68
CA VAL A 570 -31.64 -5.17 22.32
C VAL A 570 -33.15 -4.82 22.30
N ALA A 571 -33.77 -4.60 23.47
CA ALA A 571 -35.19 -4.27 23.60
C ALA A 571 -35.57 -2.77 23.68
N SER A 572 -34.64 -1.80 23.78
CA SER A 572 -35.01 -0.39 24.11
C SER A 572 -35.01 0.64 22.95
N GLY A 573 -34.87 0.23 21.68
CA GLY A 573 -35.36 1.04 20.54
C GLY A 573 -34.40 2.03 19.85
N HIS A 574 -33.09 2.01 20.12
CA HIS A 574 -32.13 2.92 19.45
C HIS A 574 -31.97 2.66 17.93
N ARG A 575 -32.10 1.39 17.48
CA ARG A 575 -32.17 1.07 16.04
C ARG A 575 -33.39 1.70 15.36
N ARG A 576 -34.50 1.84 16.09
CA ARG A 576 -35.77 2.31 15.51
C ARG A 576 -35.69 3.77 15.08
N TRP A 577 -34.97 4.64 15.81
CA TRP A 577 -34.84 6.06 15.46
C TRP A 577 -33.95 6.33 14.22
N VAL A 578 -32.83 5.62 14.10
CA VAL A 578 -31.97 5.70 12.89
C VAL A 578 -32.73 5.12 11.70
N HIS A 579 -33.41 3.98 11.87
CA HIS A 579 -34.28 3.40 10.85
C HIS A 579 -35.42 4.35 10.46
N ASP A 580 -36.17 4.93 11.39
CA ASP A 580 -37.29 5.83 11.10
C ASP A 580 -36.82 7.13 10.43
N THR A 581 -35.66 7.65 10.80
CA THR A 581 -35.08 8.86 10.18
C THR A 581 -34.62 8.59 8.76
N ILE A 582 -33.93 7.47 8.53
CA ILE A 582 -33.51 7.04 7.19
C ILE A 582 -34.74 6.70 6.35
N GLU A 583 -35.73 5.99 6.90
CA GLU A 583 -36.96 5.60 6.21
C GLU A 583 -37.83 6.81 5.84
N ASN A 584 -37.93 7.83 6.71
CA ASN A 584 -38.64 9.07 6.40
C ASN A 584 -37.92 9.90 5.32
N ARG A 585 -36.58 9.92 5.33
CA ARG A 585 -35.78 10.55 4.26
C ARG A 585 -35.91 9.79 2.94
N LEU A 586 -35.93 8.46 2.97
CA LEU A 586 -36.17 7.59 1.81
C LEU A 586 -37.60 7.74 1.27
N LYS A 587 -38.61 7.90 2.13
CA LYS A 587 -40.01 8.19 1.72
C LYS A 587 -40.15 9.57 1.07
N LYS A 588 -39.39 10.57 1.52
CA LYS A 588 -39.33 11.89 0.87
C LYS A 588 -38.55 11.88 -0.46
N ALA A 589 -37.62 10.95 -0.61
CA ALA A 589 -36.88 10.74 -1.85
C ALA A 589 -37.75 10.18 -2.98
N LEU A 590 -38.78 9.37 -2.66
CA LEU A 590 -39.77 8.86 -3.63
C LEU A 590 -40.47 9.98 -4.42
N THR A 591 -40.68 11.16 -3.82
CA THR A 591 -41.42 12.26 -4.45
C THR A 591 -40.50 13.30 -5.10
N THR A 592 -39.23 13.37 -4.72
CA THR A 592 -38.31 14.45 -5.12
C THR A 592 -37.15 13.98 -5.99
N GLY A 593 -36.81 12.69 -6.00
CA GLY A 593 -35.62 12.18 -6.67
C GLY A 593 -34.31 12.67 -6.05
N VAL A 594 -34.35 13.21 -4.83
CA VAL A 594 -33.21 13.76 -4.08
C VAL A 594 -33.07 13.05 -2.75
N ILE A 595 -31.86 12.59 -2.43
CA ILE A 595 -31.48 12.06 -1.13
C ILE A 595 -30.32 12.89 -0.58
N ASP A 596 -30.48 13.41 0.62
CA ASP A 596 -29.41 14.06 1.38
C ASP A 596 -29.18 13.32 2.71
N LEU A 597 -28.06 12.60 2.76
CA LEU A 597 -27.53 11.87 3.90
C LEU A 597 -26.31 12.58 4.50
N SER A 598 -26.10 13.86 4.16
CA SER A 598 -24.97 14.62 4.68
C SER A 598 -25.10 14.90 6.17
N SER A 599 -23.97 14.91 6.87
CA SER A 599 -23.91 15.30 8.27
C SER A 599 -23.78 16.84 8.42
N PRO A 600 -24.33 17.45 9.51
CA PRO A 600 -24.29 18.90 9.69
C PRO A 600 -22.87 19.49 9.77
N GLN A 601 -22.65 20.63 9.09
CA GLN A 601 -21.34 21.29 8.94
C GLN A 601 -20.61 21.70 10.25
N ARG A 602 -21.28 21.74 11.41
CA ARG A 602 -20.67 22.08 12.72
C ARG A 602 -20.19 20.88 13.55
N MET A 603 -20.36 19.66 13.03
CA MET A 603 -19.76 18.43 13.57
C MET A 603 -18.75 17.84 12.56
N SER A 604 -18.02 18.70 11.87
CA SER A 604 -16.86 18.31 11.08
C SER A 604 -15.68 18.04 12.02
N LEU A 605 -15.16 16.81 11.95
CA LEU A 605 -14.28 16.11 12.87
C LEU A 605 -12.84 16.62 12.95
N VAL A 606 -12.63 17.93 13.07
CA VAL A 606 -11.28 18.51 13.24
C VAL A 606 -11.01 18.94 14.70
N HIS A 607 -12.02 18.95 15.58
CA HIS A 607 -11.82 19.30 16.99
C HIS A 607 -12.49 18.28 17.92
N GLY A 608 -11.69 17.26 18.29
CA GLY A 608 -11.83 16.38 19.45
C GLY A 608 -13.19 16.24 20.11
N HIS A 609 -14.07 15.38 19.57
CA HIS A 609 -15.03 14.60 20.35
C HIS A 609 -15.33 13.28 19.61
N ARG A 610 -15.48 12.21 20.40
CA ARG A 610 -15.59 10.80 20.00
C ARG A 610 -16.82 10.58 19.10
N ALA A 611 -16.59 9.81 18.05
CA ALA A 611 -17.51 9.44 16.99
C ALA A 611 -18.93 9.11 17.48
N LEU A 612 -19.94 9.73 16.88
CA LEU A 612 -21.12 8.97 16.52
C LEU A 612 -20.61 7.85 15.61
N ASN A 613 -20.64 6.60 16.09
CA ASN A 613 -20.28 5.42 15.30
C ASN A 613 -21.24 5.29 14.12
N LEU A 614 -20.95 6.03 13.04
CA LEU A 614 -21.63 5.98 11.74
C LEU A 614 -20.92 5.02 10.78
N HIS A 615 -20.01 4.17 11.27
CA HIS A 615 -19.55 2.97 10.55
C HIS A 615 -20.71 2.05 10.15
N VAL A 616 -21.86 2.19 10.79
CA VAL A 616 -23.09 1.47 10.48
C VAL A 616 -23.75 1.97 9.19
N LEU A 617 -23.52 3.22 8.77
CA LEU A 617 -24.27 3.80 7.65
C LEU A 617 -23.87 3.23 6.27
N PRO A 618 -22.59 2.95 5.97
CA PRO A 618 -22.20 2.20 4.78
C PRO A 618 -22.72 0.77 4.80
N THR A 619 -22.56 0.02 5.90
CA THR A 619 -23.03 -1.38 6.03
C THR A 619 -24.55 -1.49 6.02
N GLU A 620 -25.27 -0.54 6.60
CA GLU A 620 -26.73 -0.48 6.53
C GLU A 620 -27.21 0.02 5.17
N LEU A 621 -26.63 1.07 4.57
CA LEU A 621 -26.92 1.42 3.16
C LEU A 621 -26.71 0.21 2.24
N CYS A 622 -25.64 -0.57 2.44
CA CYS A 622 -25.33 -1.79 1.70
C CYS A 622 -26.32 -2.93 1.98
N GLY A 623 -26.76 -3.12 3.23
CA GLY A 623 -27.90 -4.00 3.55
C GLY A 623 -29.23 -3.53 2.91
N PHE A 624 -29.34 -2.24 2.60
CA PHE A 624 -30.50 -1.59 1.98
C PHE A 624 -30.45 -1.56 0.44
N VAL A 625 -29.31 -1.74 -0.25
CA VAL A 625 -29.27 -1.74 -1.74
C VAL A 625 -30.17 -2.82 -2.33
N SER A 626 -30.30 -3.96 -1.66
CA SER A 626 -31.25 -5.04 -2.01
C SER A 626 -32.72 -4.61 -1.88
N ARG A 627 -33.03 -3.64 -1.00
CA ARG A 627 -34.39 -3.07 -0.78
C ARG A 627 -34.64 -1.76 -1.54
N LEU A 628 -33.59 -1.09 -2.03
CA LEU A 628 -33.62 0.14 -2.82
C LEU A 628 -33.61 -0.11 -4.33
N ALA A 629 -33.93 -1.33 -4.76
CA ALA A 629 -34.08 -1.68 -6.18
C ALA A 629 -35.02 -0.71 -6.93
N TRP A 630 -36.04 -0.17 -6.27
CA TRP A 630 -36.95 0.83 -6.85
C TRP A 630 -36.29 2.21 -7.07
N ALA A 631 -35.29 2.58 -6.26
CA ALA A 631 -34.67 3.91 -6.28
C ALA A 631 -33.64 4.07 -7.41
N LYS A 632 -33.09 2.96 -7.92
CA LYS A 632 -32.10 2.93 -9.02
C LYS A 632 -32.58 3.67 -10.28
N HIS A 633 -33.89 3.68 -10.51
CA HIS A 633 -34.53 4.34 -11.66
C HIS A 633 -35.07 5.75 -11.37
N HIS A 634 -35.06 6.21 -10.12
CA HIS A 634 -35.72 7.46 -9.70
C HIS A 634 -34.77 8.48 -9.06
N LEU A 635 -33.61 8.04 -8.55
CA LEU A 635 -32.68 8.91 -7.85
C LEU A 635 -31.85 9.75 -8.84
N THR A 636 -31.96 11.08 -8.73
CA THR A 636 -31.24 12.04 -9.58
C THR A 636 -30.20 12.85 -8.82
N LYS A 637 -30.34 13.01 -7.50
CA LYS A 637 -29.35 13.72 -6.66
C LYS A 637 -29.10 12.96 -5.37
N LEU A 638 -27.83 12.75 -5.04
CA LEU A 638 -27.41 12.07 -3.81
C LEU A 638 -26.28 12.83 -3.14
N TYR A 639 -26.47 13.21 -1.88
CA TYR A 639 -25.44 13.83 -1.05
C TYR A 639 -25.12 12.96 0.17
N MET A 640 -23.84 12.73 0.41
CA MET A 640 -23.28 11.95 1.50
C MET A 640 -22.05 12.66 2.09
N THR A 641 -22.12 13.99 2.17
CA THR A 641 -21.01 14.86 2.59
C THR A 641 -20.80 14.78 4.11
N ASN A 642 -19.54 14.89 4.58
CA ASN A 642 -19.14 14.91 6.00
C ASN A 642 -19.46 13.64 6.80
N ASN A 643 -19.39 12.46 6.17
CA ASN A 643 -19.74 11.18 6.80
C ASN A 643 -18.55 10.29 7.15
N CYS A 644 -17.31 10.79 7.01
CA CYS A 644 -16.08 10.03 7.25
C CYS A 644 -15.99 8.73 6.42
N LEU A 645 -16.56 8.73 5.21
CA LEU A 645 -16.51 7.58 4.31
C LEU A 645 -15.06 7.35 3.84
N SER A 646 -14.52 6.16 4.05
CA SER A 646 -13.20 5.77 3.54
C SER A 646 -13.25 5.10 2.16
N LEU A 647 -14.41 4.57 1.77
CA LEU A 647 -14.66 3.94 0.47
C LEU A 647 -16.07 4.30 -0.05
N LEU A 648 -16.21 4.42 -1.36
CA LEU A 648 -17.50 4.50 -2.05
C LEU A 648 -17.85 3.11 -2.65
N PRO A 649 -18.98 2.49 -2.28
CA PRO A 649 -19.35 1.15 -2.76
C PRO A 649 -19.65 1.11 -4.26
N LEU A 650 -19.34 -0.02 -4.94
CA LEU A 650 -19.55 -0.20 -6.39
C LEU A 650 -21.03 -0.15 -6.79
N GLU A 651 -21.93 -0.44 -5.86
CA GLU A 651 -23.38 -0.40 -6.07
C GLU A 651 -23.90 1.01 -6.40
N ILE A 652 -23.14 2.05 -6.05
CA ILE A 652 -23.44 3.45 -6.46
C ILE A 652 -23.58 3.57 -7.99
N LEU A 653 -22.90 2.70 -8.73
CA LEU A 653 -22.89 2.67 -10.19
C LEU A 653 -24.23 2.18 -10.79
N GLN A 654 -25.08 1.57 -9.97
CA GLN A 654 -26.41 1.12 -10.39
C GLN A 654 -27.41 2.28 -10.51
N PHE A 655 -27.12 3.44 -9.92
CA PHE A 655 -27.97 4.63 -9.97
C PHE A 655 -27.69 5.48 -11.21
N THR A 656 -27.90 4.88 -12.40
CA THR A 656 -27.60 5.48 -13.72
C THR A 656 -28.40 6.75 -14.06
N GLN A 657 -29.38 7.12 -13.23
CA GLN A 657 -30.13 8.37 -13.34
C GLN A 657 -29.51 9.55 -12.57
N LEU A 658 -28.43 9.32 -11.81
CA LEU A 658 -27.77 10.38 -11.05
C LEU A 658 -27.25 11.48 -11.95
N THR A 659 -27.63 12.71 -11.59
CA THR A 659 -27.17 13.98 -12.15
C THR A 659 -26.26 14.73 -11.18
N VAL A 660 -26.43 14.51 -9.87
CA VAL A 660 -25.59 15.13 -8.83
C VAL A 660 -25.16 14.07 -7.81
N LEU A 661 -23.86 14.03 -7.52
CA LEU A 661 -23.26 13.19 -6.48
C LEU A 661 -22.34 14.03 -5.59
N GLY A 662 -22.70 14.17 -4.31
CA GLY A 662 -21.94 14.88 -3.30
C GLY A 662 -21.28 13.96 -2.28
N LEU A 663 -19.96 14.03 -2.19
CA LEU A 663 -19.09 13.17 -1.38
C LEU A 663 -18.02 13.98 -0.63
N GLY A 664 -18.17 15.30 -0.54
CA GLY A 664 -17.16 16.16 0.08
C GLY A 664 -16.97 15.91 1.58
N GLY A 665 -15.80 16.24 2.12
CA GLY A 665 -15.51 16.16 3.56
C GLY A 665 -15.52 14.73 4.12
N ASN A 666 -15.08 13.76 3.31
CA ASN A 666 -14.96 12.36 3.71
C ASN A 666 -13.48 11.97 3.79
N ALA A 667 -13.18 10.66 3.87
CA ALA A 667 -11.83 10.10 3.91
C ALA A 667 -11.57 9.20 2.69
N LEU A 668 -12.18 9.50 1.54
CA LEU A 668 -12.10 8.66 0.34
C LEU A 668 -10.70 8.73 -0.27
N ALA A 669 -10.03 7.58 -0.37
CA ALA A 669 -8.74 7.44 -1.04
C ALA A 669 -8.85 7.13 -2.55
N SER A 670 -9.99 6.58 -2.99
CA SER A 670 -10.27 6.28 -4.40
C SER A 670 -11.76 6.39 -4.75
N LEU A 671 -12.07 6.37 -6.05
CA LEU A 671 -13.42 6.19 -6.60
C LEU A 671 -13.52 4.84 -7.34
N PRO A 672 -14.72 4.25 -7.49
CA PRO A 672 -14.96 3.06 -8.31
C PRO A 672 -14.36 3.16 -9.72
N SER A 673 -13.73 2.08 -10.20
CA SER A 673 -13.08 2.04 -11.53
C SER A 673 -14.06 2.30 -12.67
N ASP A 674 -15.34 1.93 -12.52
CA ASP A 674 -16.40 2.07 -13.52
C ASP A 674 -17.35 3.25 -13.25
N LEU A 675 -16.87 4.32 -12.60
CA LEU A 675 -17.64 5.54 -12.35
C LEU A 675 -18.31 6.13 -13.62
N GLY A 676 -17.72 5.87 -14.79
CA GLY A 676 -18.28 6.17 -16.10
C GLY A 676 -19.68 5.62 -16.39
N ALA A 677 -20.16 4.64 -15.62
CA ALA A 677 -21.53 4.14 -15.69
C ALA A 677 -22.59 5.23 -15.39
N LEU A 678 -22.20 6.27 -14.65
CA LEU A 678 -23.04 7.44 -14.34
C LEU A 678 -23.04 8.45 -15.50
N VAL A 679 -23.45 8.02 -16.68
CA VAL A 679 -23.40 8.83 -17.94
C VAL A 679 -24.22 10.13 -17.90
N ARG A 680 -25.19 10.21 -16.98
CA ARG A 680 -26.05 11.39 -16.75
C ARG A 680 -25.49 12.38 -15.74
N LEU A 681 -24.36 12.06 -15.10
CA LEU A 681 -23.77 12.89 -14.05
C LEU A 681 -23.36 14.26 -14.61
N LYS A 682 -23.85 15.31 -13.97
CA LYS A 682 -23.58 16.72 -14.30
C LYS A 682 -22.71 17.39 -13.25
N GLU A 683 -22.91 17.05 -11.98
CA GLU A 683 -22.21 17.66 -10.86
C GLU A 683 -21.62 16.57 -9.97
N LEU A 684 -20.30 16.67 -9.71
CA LEU A 684 -19.57 15.76 -8.84
C LEU A 684 -18.75 16.56 -7.83
N TYR A 685 -19.12 16.46 -6.56
CA TYR A 685 -18.47 17.15 -5.44
C TYR A 685 -17.70 16.15 -4.58
N ILE A 686 -16.36 16.19 -4.59
CA ILE A 686 -15.49 15.27 -3.84
C ILE A 686 -14.34 16.03 -3.17
N GLU A 687 -14.55 17.30 -2.85
CA GLU A 687 -13.57 18.11 -2.11
C GLU A 687 -13.29 17.58 -0.70
N ASN A 688 -12.12 17.87 -0.14
CA ASN A 688 -11.69 17.49 1.20
C ASN A 688 -11.78 15.97 1.42
N ASN A 689 -11.02 15.22 0.62
CA ASN A 689 -10.87 13.77 0.68
C ASN A 689 -9.36 13.42 0.58
N GLN A 690 -9.00 12.16 0.28
CA GLN A 690 -7.63 11.67 0.20
C GLN A 690 -7.28 11.13 -1.19
N LEU A 691 -7.94 11.63 -2.24
CA LEU A 691 -7.76 11.13 -3.61
C LEU A 691 -6.39 11.52 -4.19
N MET A 692 -5.69 10.55 -4.78
CA MET A 692 -4.45 10.78 -5.54
C MET A 692 -4.63 10.67 -7.06
N SER A 693 -5.69 9.99 -7.52
CA SER A 693 -6.00 9.77 -8.94
C SER A 693 -7.52 9.69 -9.17
N LEU A 694 -7.95 9.74 -10.43
CA LEU A 694 -9.34 9.52 -10.86
C LEU A 694 -9.40 8.34 -11.82
N PRO A 695 -10.48 7.55 -11.83
CA PRO A 695 -10.64 6.42 -12.74
C PRO A 695 -10.78 6.89 -14.19
N ASP A 696 -10.17 6.18 -15.13
CA ASP A 696 -10.23 6.50 -16.56
C ASP A 696 -11.66 6.51 -17.13
N SER A 697 -12.55 5.72 -16.53
CA SER A 697 -13.96 5.66 -16.91
C SER A 697 -14.71 6.97 -16.70
N LEU A 698 -14.20 7.91 -15.88
CA LEU A 698 -14.80 9.25 -15.71
C LEU A 698 -14.93 9.98 -17.06
N ALA A 699 -14.09 9.65 -18.04
CA ALA A 699 -14.20 10.15 -19.42
C ALA A 699 -15.57 9.86 -20.06
N ALA A 700 -16.27 8.81 -19.64
CA ALA A 700 -17.59 8.45 -20.14
C ALA A 700 -18.73 9.31 -19.55
N CYS A 701 -18.48 10.06 -18.47
CA CYS A 701 -19.41 11.05 -17.91
C CYS A 701 -19.45 12.32 -18.79
N THR A 702 -19.88 12.16 -20.05
CA THR A 702 -19.90 13.21 -21.09
C THR A 702 -20.89 14.36 -20.82
N SER A 703 -21.67 14.27 -19.74
CA SER A 703 -22.61 15.30 -19.28
C SER A 703 -22.05 16.15 -18.13
N LEU A 704 -20.83 15.89 -17.67
CA LEU A 704 -20.26 16.57 -16.51
C LEU A 704 -19.99 18.06 -16.79
N GLU A 705 -20.58 18.92 -15.98
CA GLU A 705 -20.56 20.39 -16.06
C GLU A 705 -19.81 21.00 -14.85
N HIS A 706 -19.90 20.37 -13.67
CA HIS A 706 -19.24 20.83 -12.44
C HIS A 706 -18.45 19.70 -11.78
N LEU A 707 -17.18 19.95 -11.49
CA LEU A 707 -16.30 19.00 -10.80
C LEU A 707 -15.49 19.71 -9.71
N SER A 708 -15.66 19.26 -8.47
CA SER A 708 -14.96 19.78 -7.30
C SER A 708 -14.07 18.71 -6.69
N LEU A 709 -12.75 18.95 -6.72
CA LEU A 709 -11.68 18.05 -6.27
C LEU A 709 -10.71 18.76 -5.31
N GLY A 710 -11.06 19.94 -4.80
CA GLY A 710 -10.17 20.71 -3.96
C GLY A 710 -9.89 20.03 -2.62
N GLY A 711 -8.70 20.18 -2.03
CA GLY A 711 -8.36 19.56 -0.75
C GLY A 711 -8.20 18.04 -0.83
N ASN A 712 -7.48 17.56 -1.84
CA ASN A 712 -7.11 16.14 -2.02
C ASN A 712 -5.58 16.03 -2.10
N ALA A 713 -5.05 14.90 -2.59
CA ALA A 713 -3.61 14.62 -2.67
C ALA A 713 -3.14 14.41 -4.13
N PHE A 714 -3.70 15.15 -5.09
CA PHE A 714 -3.27 15.06 -6.49
C PHE A 714 -1.91 15.73 -6.71
N SER A 715 -0.87 14.96 -7.06
CA SER A 715 0.46 15.48 -7.42
C SER A 715 0.61 15.82 -8.92
N LEU A 716 -0.20 15.18 -9.76
CA LEU A 716 -0.29 15.40 -11.20
C LEU A 716 -1.72 15.76 -11.60
N PHE A 717 -1.85 16.60 -12.64
CA PHE A 717 -3.16 16.98 -13.15
C PHE A 717 -3.87 15.74 -13.71
N PRO A 718 -5.10 15.41 -13.27
CA PRO A 718 -5.78 14.20 -13.72
C PRO A 718 -6.20 14.34 -15.20
N LEU A 719 -5.43 13.74 -16.10
CA LEU A 719 -5.63 13.86 -17.56
C LEU A 719 -7.03 13.43 -18.02
N VAL A 720 -7.68 12.50 -17.31
CA VAL A 720 -9.06 12.08 -17.60
C VAL A 720 -10.05 13.25 -17.57
N VAL A 721 -9.83 14.26 -16.72
CA VAL A 721 -10.70 15.46 -16.63
C VAL A 721 -10.70 16.24 -17.94
N THR A 722 -9.60 16.22 -18.69
CA THR A 722 -9.52 16.88 -20.01
C THR A 722 -10.42 16.23 -21.07
N LYS A 723 -10.93 15.02 -20.84
CA LYS A 723 -11.90 14.35 -21.72
C LYS A 723 -13.34 14.81 -21.46
N CYS A 724 -13.62 15.44 -20.32
CA CYS A 724 -14.94 15.96 -19.94
C CYS A 724 -15.21 17.35 -20.56
N THR A 725 -15.35 17.43 -21.89
CA THR A 725 -15.38 18.71 -22.65
C THR A 725 -16.60 19.60 -22.38
N LYS A 726 -17.58 19.15 -21.58
CA LYS A 726 -18.73 19.97 -21.15
C LYS A 726 -18.50 20.73 -19.85
N LEU A 727 -17.37 20.52 -19.17
CA LEU A 727 -17.05 21.21 -17.91
C LEU A 727 -17.13 22.73 -18.04
N VAL A 728 -17.81 23.32 -17.07
CA VAL A 728 -18.01 24.77 -16.89
C VAL A 728 -17.27 25.24 -15.64
N HIS A 729 -17.27 24.45 -14.56
CA HIS A 729 -16.55 24.75 -13.33
C HIS A 729 -15.65 23.58 -12.92
N LEU A 730 -14.38 23.86 -12.65
CA LEU A 730 -13.40 22.89 -12.16
C LEU A 730 -12.62 23.46 -10.97
N ASP A 731 -12.72 22.79 -9.82
CA ASP A 731 -11.92 23.09 -8.63
C ASP A 731 -10.90 21.98 -8.37
N LEU A 732 -9.62 22.35 -8.39
CA LEU A 732 -8.46 21.53 -8.09
C LEU A 732 -7.56 22.20 -7.03
N SER A 733 -8.09 23.18 -6.29
CA SER A 733 -7.32 23.92 -5.30
C SER A 733 -6.89 23.06 -4.10
N ARG A 734 -5.85 23.46 -3.37
CA ARG A 734 -5.34 22.73 -2.19
C ARG A 734 -5.02 21.26 -2.53
N ASN A 735 -4.22 21.07 -3.57
CA ASN A 735 -3.63 19.80 -3.97
C ASN A 735 -2.10 19.97 -4.07
N GLU A 736 -1.40 19.02 -4.68
CA GLU A 736 0.05 19.03 -4.84
C GLU A 736 0.46 19.13 -6.33
N LEU A 737 -0.39 19.72 -7.17
CA LEU A 737 -0.19 19.76 -8.62
C LEU A 737 1.06 20.56 -8.98
N THR A 738 1.97 19.95 -9.73
CA THR A 738 3.23 20.60 -10.17
C THR A 738 3.12 21.33 -11.51
N SER A 739 2.16 20.96 -12.36
CA SER A 739 1.98 21.56 -13.68
C SER A 739 0.55 21.41 -14.21
N VAL A 740 0.21 22.20 -15.22
CA VAL A 740 -1.04 22.07 -16.00
C VAL A 740 -0.70 21.48 -17.39
N PRO A 741 -1.41 20.45 -17.86
CA PRO A 741 -1.08 19.75 -19.10
C PRO A 741 -1.60 20.50 -20.33
N VAL A 742 -0.93 20.35 -21.48
CA VAL A 742 -1.34 20.96 -22.76
C VAL A 742 -2.76 20.55 -23.21
N GLN A 743 -3.21 19.38 -22.76
CA GLN A 743 -4.55 18.84 -23.01
C GLN A 743 -5.67 19.70 -22.40
N ILE A 744 -5.35 20.63 -21.48
CA ILE A 744 -6.33 21.60 -20.94
C ILE A 744 -7.08 22.34 -22.05
N ARG A 745 -6.48 22.49 -23.24
CA ARG A 745 -7.08 23.12 -24.42
C ARG A 745 -8.43 22.53 -24.87
N SER A 746 -8.73 21.30 -24.46
CA SER A 746 -9.99 20.63 -24.77
C SER A 746 -11.18 21.22 -24.02
N LEU A 747 -10.97 21.84 -22.84
CA LEU A 747 -12.02 22.33 -21.94
C LEU A 747 -12.55 23.71 -22.35
N LYS A 748 -12.94 23.88 -23.62
CA LYS A 748 -13.35 25.17 -24.22
C LYS A 748 -14.61 25.80 -23.59
N ARG A 749 -15.34 25.06 -22.75
CA ARG A 749 -16.55 25.53 -22.07
C ARG A 749 -16.31 26.02 -20.64
N LEU A 750 -15.07 25.89 -20.15
CA LEU A 750 -14.72 26.25 -18.79
C LEU A 750 -14.87 27.75 -18.58
N VAL A 751 -15.63 28.12 -17.56
CA VAL A 751 -15.89 29.50 -17.11
C VAL A 751 -15.11 29.78 -15.83
N GLU A 752 -14.95 28.79 -14.97
CA GLU A 752 -14.20 28.90 -13.72
C GLU A 752 -13.22 27.74 -13.53
N LEU A 753 -11.97 28.08 -13.24
CA LEU A 753 -10.90 27.15 -12.91
C LEU A 753 -10.19 27.61 -11.64
N ASN A 754 -10.25 26.79 -10.60
CA ASN A 754 -9.57 27.07 -9.34
C ASN A 754 -8.38 26.11 -9.15
N LEU A 755 -7.17 26.65 -9.20
CA LEU A 755 -5.89 25.94 -8.99
C LEU A 755 -5.12 26.52 -7.80
N ASP A 756 -5.77 27.30 -6.94
CA ASP A 756 -5.13 27.91 -5.77
C ASP A 756 -4.46 26.86 -4.86
N HIS A 757 -3.37 27.22 -4.19
CA HIS A 757 -2.65 26.40 -3.22
C HIS A 757 -2.25 25.03 -3.81
N ASN A 758 -1.44 25.07 -4.86
CA ASN A 758 -0.79 23.91 -5.48
C ASN A 758 0.72 24.21 -5.61
N LEU A 759 1.45 23.44 -6.42
CA LEU A 759 2.88 23.60 -6.67
C LEU A 759 3.16 23.96 -8.15
N ILE A 760 2.20 24.59 -8.84
CA ILE A 760 2.25 24.82 -10.29
C ILE A 760 3.32 25.87 -10.62
N GLY A 761 4.31 25.51 -11.42
CA GLY A 761 5.39 26.40 -11.84
C GLY A 761 6.39 25.73 -12.79
N PRO A 762 7.30 26.51 -13.42
CA PRO A 762 7.42 27.97 -13.34
C PRO A 762 6.40 28.74 -14.20
N SER A 763 5.74 28.10 -15.16
CA SER A 763 4.80 28.74 -16.09
C SER A 763 3.58 27.85 -16.39
N LEU A 764 2.58 28.42 -17.07
CA LEU A 764 1.46 27.69 -17.66
C LEU A 764 1.73 27.38 -19.15
N PRO A 765 1.17 26.30 -19.72
CA PRO A 765 1.32 25.99 -21.15
C PRO A 765 0.61 27.05 -22.03
N ASP A 766 1.15 27.34 -23.21
CA ASP A 766 0.54 28.30 -24.16
C ASP A 766 -0.88 27.91 -24.58
N GLU A 767 -1.15 26.61 -24.64
CA GLU A 767 -2.46 26.00 -24.87
C GLU A 767 -3.54 26.47 -23.89
N PHE A 768 -3.16 26.94 -22.69
CA PHE A 768 -4.07 27.50 -21.71
C PHE A 768 -4.85 28.70 -22.27
N SER A 769 -4.24 29.44 -23.20
CA SER A 769 -4.90 30.55 -23.90
C SER A 769 -6.10 30.11 -24.75
N SER A 770 -6.32 28.82 -25.03
CA SER A 770 -7.49 28.38 -25.80
C SER A 770 -8.80 28.38 -24.99
N LEU A 771 -8.75 28.60 -23.68
CA LEU A 771 -9.90 28.64 -22.77
C LEU A 771 -10.67 29.97 -22.90
N ARG A 772 -11.13 30.31 -24.11
CA ARG A 772 -11.74 31.62 -24.46
C ARG A 772 -13.00 32.00 -23.67
N ARG A 773 -13.60 31.05 -22.92
CA ARG A 773 -14.78 31.29 -22.08
C ARG A 773 -14.44 31.41 -20.60
N LEU A 774 -13.16 31.28 -20.24
CA LEU A 774 -12.70 31.36 -18.86
C LEU A 774 -12.82 32.79 -18.37
N GLU A 775 -13.61 32.99 -17.33
CA GLU A 775 -13.86 34.29 -16.70
C GLU A 775 -13.17 34.38 -15.33
N ARG A 776 -13.09 33.25 -14.61
CA ARG A 776 -12.58 33.20 -13.22
C ARG A 776 -11.43 32.20 -13.12
N LEU A 777 -10.26 32.68 -12.73
CA LEU A 777 -9.05 31.86 -12.59
C LEU A 777 -8.40 32.04 -11.21
N GLY A 778 -8.25 30.95 -10.48
CA GLY A 778 -7.46 30.86 -9.26
C GLY A 778 -6.09 30.24 -9.51
N LEU A 779 -5.01 30.96 -9.19
CA LEU A 779 -3.62 30.52 -9.21
C LEU A 779 -2.85 31.00 -7.96
N ALA A 780 -3.54 31.44 -6.90
CA ALA A 780 -2.88 31.92 -5.69
C ALA A 780 -2.10 30.78 -5.01
N GLY A 781 -0.98 31.07 -4.35
CA GLY A 781 -0.22 30.09 -3.57
C GLY A 781 0.41 28.96 -4.39
N ASN A 782 0.90 29.25 -5.60
CA ASN A 782 1.60 28.31 -6.49
C ASN A 782 3.10 28.66 -6.61
N CYS A 783 3.79 28.14 -7.63
CA CYS A 783 5.22 28.34 -7.87
C CYS A 783 5.52 29.07 -9.20
N LEU A 784 4.66 29.99 -9.63
CA LEU A 784 4.85 30.71 -10.90
C LEU A 784 5.98 31.76 -10.81
N ASP A 785 6.82 31.82 -11.84
CA ASP A 785 7.94 32.77 -11.94
C ASP A 785 7.49 34.22 -12.17
N GLY A 786 6.27 34.38 -12.70
CA GLY A 786 5.67 35.67 -13.02
C GLY A 786 4.29 35.49 -13.64
N MET A 787 3.73 36.58 -14.18
CA MET A 787 2.47 36.51 -14.93
C MET A 787 2.68 35.68 -16.22
N PRO A 788 1.98 34.55 -16.40
CA PRO A 788 2.11 33.77 -17.64
C PRO A 788 1.52 34.54 -18.82
N SER A 789 2.29 34.73 -19.89
CA SER A 789 1.87 35.47 -21.10
C SER A 789 0.66 34.88 -21.81
N CYS A 790 0.34 33.60 -21.56
CA CYS A 790 -0.87 32.97 -22.08
C CYS A 790 -2.16 33.60 -21.52
N LEU A 791 -2.10 34.26 -20.36
CA LEU A 791 -3.26 34.90 -19.72
C LEU A 791 -3.68 36.20 -20.40
N ASP A 792 -2.77 36.91 -21.09
CA ASP A 792 -3.06 38.15 -21.83
C ASP A 792 -4.09 37.93 -22.96
N ARG A 793 -4.31 36.67 -23.35
CA ARG A 793 -5.23 36.26 -24.42
C ARG A 793 -6.60 35.79 -23.91
N LEU A 794 -6.89 36.00 -22.63
CA LEU A 794 -8.13 35.59 -21.96
C LEU A 794 -8.85 36.81 -21.38
N ASP A 795 -10.17 36.85 -21.54
CA ASP A 795 -11.04 37.91 -21.02
C ASP A 795 -11.46 37.61 -19.56
N LEU A 796 -10.48 37.53 -18.66
CA LEU A 796 -10.73 37.21 -17.25
C LEU A 796 -11.42 38.37 -16.52
N THR A 797 -12.49 38.07 -15.78
CA THR A 797 -13.17 38.99 -14.86
C THR A 797 -12.64 38.89 -13.43
N CYS A 798 -12.03 37.75 -13.08
CA CYS A 798 -11.42 37.50 -11.79
C CYS A 798 -10.15 36.64 -11.95
N LEU A 799 -9.04 37.14 -11.43
CA LEU A 799 -7.75 36.45 -11.43
C LEU A 799 -7.12 36.53 -10.03
N ARG A 800 -6.87 35.39 -9.39
CA ARG A 800 -6.16 35.30 -8.11
C ARG A 800 -4.74 34.78 -8.35
N LEU A 801 -3.72 35.54 -7.93
CA LEU A 801 -2.30 35.22 -8.14
C LEU A 801 -1.43 35.40 -6.89
N SER A 802 -2.01 35.81 -5.77
CA SER A 802 -1.26 36.12 -4.55
C SER A 802 -0.48 34.91 -4.04
N GLY A 803 0.73 35.12 -3.51
CA GLY A 803 1.49 34.07 -2.82
C GLY A 803 2.23 33.07 -3.71
N ASN A 804 2.46 33.38 -4.99
CA ASN A 804 3.33 32.57 -5.87
C ASN A 804 4.82 32.68 -5.51
N ARG A 805 5.59 31.59 -5.64
CA ARG A 805 7.03 31.52 -5.31
C ARG A 805 7.84 30.81 -6.42
N ALA A 806 8.61 31.56 -7.19
CA ALA A 806 9.47 31.02 -8.26
C ALA A 806 10.45 29.91 -7.76
N PRO A 807 10.63 28.78 -8.47
CA PRO A 807 11.60 27.75 -8.11
C PRO A 807 13.05 28.26 -8.34
N GLY A 808 13.92 28.13 -7.33
CA GLY A 808 15.37 28.40 -7.47
C GLY A 808 15.90 29.69 -6.84
N TYR A 809 15.12 30.43 -6.05
CA TYR A 809 15.65 31.57 -5.28
C TYR A 809 16.32 31.10 -3.98
N ILE A 810 17.65 31.11 -3.98
CA ILE A 810 18.48 30.93 -2.78
C ILE A 810 18.66 32.30 -2.13
N VAL A 811 18.14 32.49 -0.92
CA VAL A 811 18.50 33.66 -0.09
C VAL A 811 19.87 33.38 0.52
N ARG A 812 20.87 34.15 0.08
CA ARG A 812 22.18 34.19 0.72
C ARG A 812 22.19 35.29 1.78
N ASP A 813 22.78 35.00 2.93
CA ASP A 813 22.99 36.00 3.97
C ASP A 813 23.76 37.21 3.37
N PRO A 814 23.26 38.46 3.49
CA PRO A 814 23.89 39.63 2.86
C PRO A 814 25.22 40.05 3.52
N LEU A 815 25.57 39.50 4.68
CA LEU A 815 26.82 39.73 5.40
C LEU A 815 27.80 38.56 5.23
N THR A 816 27.33 37.31 5.13
CA THR A 816 28.21 36.11 5.08
C THR A 816 28.24 35.38 3.74
N GLY A 817 27.20 35.49 2.90
CA GLY A 817 27.09 34.80 1.61
C GLY A 817 26.60 33.35 1.67
N ASP A 818 26.29 32.83 2.86
CA ASP A 818 25.86 31.45 3.10
C ASP A 818 24.38 31.24 2.77
N VAL A 819 24.03 30.01 2.37
CA VAL A 819 22.67 29.60 2.05
C VAL A 819 21.90 29.30 3.34
N VAL A 820 20.82 30.04 3.60
CA VAL A 820 20.00 29.85 4.79
C VAL A 820 18.87 28.85 4.49
N GLU A 821 18.97 27.62 4.99
CA GLU A 821 17.86 26.65 4.97
C GLU A 821 16.91 26.88 6.15
N GLY A 822 15.65 27.20 5.85
CA GLY A 822 14.58 27.39 6.84
C GLY A 822 13.76 28.66 6.56
N CYS A 823 12.54 28.48 6.03
CA CYS A 823 11.61 29.55 5.64
C CYS A 823 11.43 30.68 6.67
N ASN A 824 11.83 31.92 6.34
CA ASN A 824 10.89 33.00 5.99
C ASN A 824 11.55 34.36 5.66
N THR A 825 10.90 35.05 4.71
CA THR A 825 10.87 36.50 4.35
C THR A 825 11.76 37.00 3.19
N PRO A 826 11.35 38.00 2.36
CA PRO A 826 10.05 38.67 2.16
C PRO A 826 9.52 38.67 0.69
N VAL A 827 8.32 39.24 0.53
CA VAL A 827 7.40 39.37 -0.64
C VAL A 827 7.97 40.01 -1.93
N ARG A 828 7.56 39.48 -3.10
CA ARG A 828 7.24 40.16 -4.38
C ARG A 828 6.60 39.11 -5.32
N PHE A 829 5.37 39.20 -5.83
CA PHE A 829 4.48 40.33 -6.13
C PHE A 829 3.11 40.23 -5.43
N ASP A 830 2.85 41.18 -4.54
CA ASP A 830 1.78 42.19 -4.61
C ASP A 830 0.54 41.77 -5.42
N GLY A 831 -0.56 41.49 -4.72
CA GLY A 831 -1.80 41.03 -5.31
C GLY A 831 -2.43 41.98 -6.33
N TYR A 832 -3.01 41.40 -7.38
CA TYR A 832 -4.10 42.01 -8.12
C TYR A 832 -5.41 41.42 -7.61
N PHE A 833 -6.26 42.25 -7.00
CA PHE A 833 -7.69 41.99 -6.91
C PHE A 833 -8.34 42.81 -8.03
N GLN A 834 -8.98 42.16 -9.00
CA GLN A 834 -10.04 42.80 -9.77
C GLN A 834 -11.38 42.36 -9.18
N LEU A 835 -12.07 43.31 -8.54
CA LEU A 835 -13.52 43.25 -8.37
C LEU A 835 -14.13 44.10 -9.47
N ARG A 836 -14.93 43.51 -10.36
CA ARG A 836 -15.94 44.24 -11.12
C ARG A 836 -17.29 43.59 -10.88
N GLU A 837 -18.18 44.34 -10.25
CA GLU A 837 -19.59 44.00 -10.12
C GLU A 837 -20.31 44.43 -11.40
N VAL A 838 -21.00 43.51 -12.07
CA VAL A 838 -21.95 43.86 -13.14
C VAL A 838 -23.32 43.99 -12.48
N VAL A 839 -23.71 45.22 -12.13
CA VAL A 839 -25.09 45.53 -11.78
C VAL A 839 -25.89 45.67 -13.09
N ARG A 840 -26.78 44.71 -13.38
CA ARG A 840 -27.80 44.88 -14.42
C ARG A 840 -28.99 45.60 -13.79
N THR A 841 -29.32 46.80 -14.27
CA THR A 841 -30.63 47.42 -14.03
C THR A 841 -31.38 47.57 -15.35
N ASP A 842 -32.68 47.25 -15.32
CA ASP A 842 -33.60 47.01 -16.44
C ASP A 842 -33.93 48.20 -17.37
N ASN A 843 -33.13 49.27 -17.42
CA ASN A 843 -33.41 50.41 -18.30
C ASN A 843 -32.26 50.72 -19.25
N ALA A 844 -32.63 50.82 -20.53
CA ALA A 844 -31.78 50.97 -21.69
C ALA A 844 -30.96 52.27 -21.68
N THR A 845 -29.79 52.25 -21.03
CA THR A 845 -28.58 53.01 -21.40
C THR A 845 -27.39 52.41 -20.65
N SER A 846 -26.59 51.58 -21.33
CA SER A 846 -25.29 51.15 -20.81
C SER A 846 -24.32 52.34 -20.84
N THR A 847 -23.92 52.85 -19.68
CA THR A 847 -22.75 53.72 -19.58
C THR A 847 -21.62 52.94 -18.94
N THR A 848 -20.71 52.43 -19.77
CA THR A 848 -19.39 51.99 -19.34
C THR A 848 -18.56 53.22 -19.03
N LYS A 849 -18.01 53.30 -17.81
CA LYS A 849 -16.98 54.27 -17.47
C LYS A 849 -15.71 53.50 -17.12
N ASP A 850 -14.69 53.65 -17.94
CA ASP A 850 -13.37 53.07 -17.71
C ASP A 850 -12.67 53.72 -16.52
N LEU A 851 -11.81 52.95 -15.85
CA LEU A 851 -10.60 53.46 -15.22
C LEU A 851 -9.42 52.58 -15.65
N ASP A 852 -8.41 53.26 -16.19
CA ASP A 852 -7.10 52.75 -16.56
C ASP A 852 -6.31 52.23 -15.35
N GLY A 853 -5.52 51.18 -15.56
CA GLY A 853 -4.36 50.86 -14.71
C GLY A 853 -4.61 49.90 -13.54
N LEU A 854 -3.75 48.88 -13.48
CA LEU A 854 -3.55 48.02 -12.30
C LEU A 854 -3.09 48.88 -11.10
N PHE A 855 -3.75 48.77 -9.94
CA PHE A 855 -3.32 49.46 -8.71
C PHE A 855 -2.40 48.56 -7.85
N PRO A 856 -1.21 49.03 -7.44
CA PRO A 856 -0.38 48.36 -6.44
C PRO A 856 -0.96 48.52 -5.02
N VAL A 857 -1.12 47.43 -4.27
CA VAL A 857 -1.68 47.39 -2.90
C VAL A 857 -0.68 47.88 -1.84
N SER A 858 0.08 48.94 -2.12
CA SER A 858 1.10 49.45 -1.21
C SER A 858 0.55 50.24 -0.01
N LEU A 859 -0.74 50.59 0.01
CA LEU A 859 -1.36 51.39 1.09
C LEU A 859 -2.11 50.56 2.16
N ILE A 860 -2.55 49.34 1.88
CA ILE A 860 -3.30 48.50 2.85
C ILE A 860 -2.36 47.75 3.81
N ASN A 861 -1.09 47.54 3.42
CA ASN A 861 -0.10 46.86 4.25
C ASN A 861 0.41 47.69 5.43
N LEU A 862 0.18 49.02 5.45
CA LEU A 862 0.53 49.86 6.60
C LEU A 862 -0.51 49.76 7.73
N GLU A 863 -1.79 49.60 7.39
CA GLU A 863 -2.88 49.46 8.38
C GLU A 863 -2.88 48.07 9.04
N ASN A 864 -2.56 47.01 8.29
CA ASN A 864 -2.48 45.66 8.86
C ASN A 864 -1.26 45.46 9.79
N ALA A 865 -0.17 46.19 9.56
CA ALA A 865 0.98 46.20 10.48
C ALA A 865 0.70 46.95 11.80
N LEU A 866 -0.34 47.80 11.83
CA LEU A 866 -0.76 48.56 13.01
C LEU A 866 -1.84 47.84 13.84
N PHE A 867 -2.57 46.88 13.25
CA PHE A 867 -3.76 46.25 13.86
C PHE A 867 -3.59 44.80 14.31
N ASP A 868 -2.38 44.26 14.32
CA ASP A 868 -2.11 42.94 14.92
C ASP A 868 -2.16 43.05 16.45
N LEU A 869 -3.38 42.91 16.97
CA LEU A 869 -3.73 42.83 18.38
C LEU A 869 -3.76 41.36 18.79
N ASP A 870 -2.58 40.75 18.98
CA ASP A 870 -2.40 39.58 19.84
C ASP A 870 -0.96 39.56 20.41
N ASN A 871 -0.82 40.13 21.62
CA ASN A 871 0.38 40.12 22.47
C ASN A 871 0.55 38.73 23.12
N GLU A 872 1.76 38.16 23.29
CA GLU A 872 2.78 38.73 24.20
C GLU A 872 4.21 38.87 23.65
N ASN A 873 4.55 38.52 22.41
CA ASN A 873 5.90 38.74 21.89
C ASN A 873 5.95 39.88 20.87
N ASN A 874 6.20 41.09 21.39
CA ASN A 874 6.38 42.38 20.68
C ASN A 874 7.65 42.43 19.76
N VAL A 875 7.92 41.38 18.99
CA VAL A 875 9.09 41.29 18.11
C VAL A 875 9.04 42.36 17.00
N GLY A 876 7.87 42.61 16.43
CA GLY A 876 7.69 43.59 15.35
C GLY A 876 7.92 45.05 15.79
N ARG A 877 7.49 45.42 17.00
CA ARG A 877 7.73 46.76 17.56
C ARG A 877 9.18 46.99 17.96
N ASP A 878 9.88 45.96 18.44
CA ASP A 878 11.29 46.08 18.81
C ASP A 878 12.22 46.15 17.60
N ILE A 879 11.88 45.49 16.48
CA ILE A 879 12.58 45.64 15.21
C ILE A 879 12.45 47.08 14.70
N LEU A 880 11.27 47.70 14.82
CA LEU A 880 11.04 49.09 14.42
C LEU A 880 11.72 50.10 15.37
N ARG A 881 11.74 49.84 16.68
CA ARG A 881 12.44 50.71 17.66
C ARG A 881 13.96 50.66 17.54
N ARG A 882 14.53 49.53 17.10
CA ARG A 882 15.99 49.40 16.86
C ARG A 882 16.45 50.00 15.53
N ARG A 883 15.54 50.29 14.59
CA ARG A 883 15.86 50.95 13.30
C ARG A 883 15.61 52.46 13.28
N CYS A 884 15.06 53.04 14.35
CA CYS A 884 14.87 54.50 14.50
C CYS A 884 15.84 55.15 15.50
N ARG A 885 17.02 54.56 15.74
CA ARG A 885 18.20 55.25 16.28
C ARG A 885 19.30 55.24 15.25
#